data_AF-A0A0M9DNG5-F1
#
_entry.id   AF-A0A0M9DNG5-F1
#
_cell.length_a   1.000
_cell.length_b   1.000
_cell.length_c   1.000
_cell.angle_alpha   90.00
_cell.angle_beta   90.00
_cell.angle_gamma   90.00
#
_symmetry.space_group_name_H-M   'P 1'
#
loop_
_entity.id
_entity.type
_entity.pdbx_description
1 polymer ?
#
loop_
_entity_poly.entity_id
_entity_poly.type
_entity_poly.pdbx_seq_one_letter_code
_entity_poly.pdbx_strand_id
1 'polypeptide(L)'
;MKTTSVRYGILLTLFFFITIIKMPITLANEADYDVEDNPDGSVTIKTYTGAGGAVVLPNQLQGKIVTGIDPWAFNNKNLTSLIIPETVTTIGAYAFYQNQLTSVTLPSHLTSINDGVFSLNRLTNVILPNNLSTIGNYAFSGNELASIDIPNSVTRIGDHAFSNNEIVNVKILDGVEIIGASAFAGNDIESLEVPESVKSIGNGAFSHNYLKEITIHSKDVAISDDAFIGHSPDVVIYAPDSSSAKEYADRLNINFQVFDPPAQVNEADYVWTNNRGTVTIRDYIGTDTAITIPSQLGGGVVTAIGSGAFGEKGLTQVVIPDSVTNIGDVAFAENQLTYVKLSNNLTKIGEGVFFDNQLTSIEIPDQVTQIGIYAFLDNKLATVKLPNQLKTIGDFAFMANQLTSIELPTTLQTIGEWAFSENQLTSLEIPSRVTSIGEYAFATNQLSNVIIPLSITNIAESVFLNNQLTTIEIPSSVTNIGRWAFGENQISSLEIPKNVITVEDNAFTDNSLKHVRILSDATILLEDIFNMNPSDLTIYGHDASTAQAYANQYHHLFELLTYQVIYHGNSSVQGNTPVDTNRYPRNAQATILDNIGALEKTGFAFEGWNSTTAGDGIDYAVNSLIDIEESNLTLYAKWVANSYDVTFHTNGGTVITPVTVIYKGQVSEPTAPTKAGHTFAGWYKDEALNIPWDFATDVIIEDTILYAKWNVVQYTLNFNTTGGSSVPSQQVIYNTPATKPADPTKAGYTFAGWYKDAQFTTTWNFSTDVMTADHTLFAKWFANGSSGGGGSSNSSPAPTPTESAPTPEPTMPEKPEQPKPEEPSEPQSPEPAPQPEAAIIFSDILQHHWAWQMIQEMAKQGIITGYPDGTFQPNAPIQRQHVALMLTRALELEPKKEALAFNDIPESHLYWGVINQVQQAGLFDGIDGNFHPNANMTRAQMAKVLVVAFNFTATEQETFKDVPATHWAYDYIAILAANGIAIGDNGNFRPNDPVTRAEFAALLYRALHH
;
A
#
# COMPACT_ATOMS: atom_id res chain seq x y z
N MET A 1 -29.94 -25.12 -32.16
CA MET A 1 -28.77 -24.98 -33.07
C MET A 1 -27.64 -25.85 -32.52
N LYS A 2 -26.40 -25.77 -33.03
CA LYS A 2 -25.34 -26.74 -32.68
C LYS A 2 -24.89 -26.63 -31.21
N THR A 3 -24.48 -27.77 -30.69
CA THR A 3 -23.74 -27.95 -29.43
C THR A 3 -22.37 -27.28 -29.47
N THR A 4 -21.94 -26.71 -28.35
CA THR A 4 -20.53 -26.48 -28.05
C THR A 4 -20.25 -26.99 -26.64
N SER A 5 -19.41 -28.01 -26.57
CA SER A 5 -18.76 -28.52 -25.36
C SER A 5 -17.35 -28.98 -25.77
N VAL A 6 -16.51 -29.34 -24.81
CA VAL A 6 -15.11 -29.78 -24.93
C VAL A 6 -14.10 -28.62 -25.11
N ARG A 7 -13.05 -28.67 -24.27
CA ARG A 7 -11.79 -27.88 -24.26
C ARG A 7 -11.76 -26.53 -23.51
N TYR A 8 -11.52 -26.61 -22.20
CA TYR A 8 -10.59 -25.70 -21.51
C TYR A 8 -9.17 -26.33 -21.47
N GLY A 9 -8.66 -26.65 -22.65
CA GLY A 9 -7.33 -27.21 -22.85
C GLY A 9 -6.90 -26.97 -24.29
N ILE A 10 -5.76 -26.31 -24.47
CA ILE A 10 -5.23 -25.86 -25.77
C ILE A 10 -6.10 -24.78 -26.43
N LEU A 11 -6.18 -23.57 -25.84
CA LEU A 11 -6.45 -22.31 -26.57
C LEU A 11 -6.15 -21.02 -25.77
N LEU A 12 -4.96 -20.90 -25.17
CA LEU A 12 -4.40 -19.61 -24.73
C LEU A 12 -2.93 -19.43 -25.20
N THR A 13 -2.66 -19.86 -26.43
CA THR A 13 -1.38 -19.56 -27.11
C THR A 13 -1.45 -18.18 -27.74
N LEU A 14 -0.50 -17.31 -27.39
CA LEU A 14 -0.43 -15.86 -27.64
C LEU A 14 -1.40 -15.03 -26.75
N PHE A 15 -0.92 -13.84 -26.37
CA PHE A 15 -1.56 -12.84 -25.48
C PHE A 15 -1.63 -13.15 -23.97
N PHE A 16 -0.48 -13.50 -23.39
CA PHE A 16 -0.04 -12.97 -22.09
C PHE A 16 1.43 -12.54 -22.19
N PHE A 17 1.90 -11.69 -21.27
CA PHE A 17 3.27 -11.14 -21.20
C PHE A 17 3.76 -10.30 -22.39
N ILE A 18 3.15 -9.12 -22.61
CA ILE A 18 3.91 -7.92 -23.03
C ILE A 18 3.52 -6.73 -22.14
N THR A 19 3.82 -6.86 -20.84
CA THR A 19 3.78 -5.74 -19.88
C THR A 19 5.20 -5.48 -19.41
N ILE A 20 5.96 -4.77 -20.24
CA ILE A 20 7.35 -4.44 -19.94
C ILE A 20 7.36 -3.40 -18.81
N ILE A 21 7.54 -3.89 -17.59
CA ILE A 21 7.91 -3.07 -16.44
C ILE A 21 9.18 -2.31 -16.82
N LYS A 22 9.11 -0.96 -16.83
CA LYS A 22 10.27 -0.09 -17.04
C LYS A 22 11.20 -0.08 -15.82
N MET A 23 11.78 -1.22 -15.51
CA MET A 23 13.15 -1.24 -15.02
C MET A 23 14.06 -0.58 -16.08
N PRO A 24 15.22 -0.02 -15.69
CA PRO A 24 16.24 0.36 -16.65
C PRO A 24 16.83 -0.92 -17.26
N ILE A 25 16.16 -1.48 -18.27
CA ILE A 25 16.70 -2.56 -19.09
C ILE A 25 17.97 -2.01 -19.72
N THR A 26 19.10 -2.51 -19.25
CA THR A 26 20.36 -2.34 -19.96
C THR A 26 20.16 -3.13 -21.25
N LEU A 27 19.96 -2.43 -22.37
CA LEU A 27 19.97 -3.06 -23.69
C LEU A 27 21.38 -3.63 -23.88
N ALA A 28 21.52 -4.90 -23.51
CA ALA A 28 22.78 -5.60 -23.51
C ALA A 28 23.41 -5.46 -24.90
N ASN A 29 24.62 -4.92 -24.92
CA ASN A 29 25.34 -4.65 -26.14
C ASN A 29 25.63 -5.99 -26.85
N GLU A 30 25.72 -6.03 -28.18
CA GLU A 30 26.23 -7.26 -28.84
C GLU A 30 27.63 -7.61 -28.34
N ALA A 31 28.40 -6.63 -27.85
CA ALA A 31 29.68 -6.82 -27.18
C ALA A 31 29.61 -7.49 -25.79
N ASP A 32 28.43 -7.56 -25.16
CA ASP A 32 28.25 -8.21 -23.86
C ASP A 32 28.14 -9.75 -23.99
N TYR A 33 27.96 -10.27 -25.22
CA TYR A 33 27.75 -11.68 -25.52
C TYR A 33 28.89 -12.28 -26.35
N ASP A 34 29.57 -13.29 -25.81
CA ASP A 34 30.38 -14.21 -26.62
C ASP A 34 29.47 -15.28 -27.24
N VAL A 35 29.67 -15.62 -28.52
CA VAL A 35 28.79 -16.53 -29.27
C VAL A 35 29.57 -17.48 -30.18
N GLU A 36 29.04 -18.69 -30.39
CA GLU A 36 29.57 -19.67 -31.35
C GLU A 36 28.57 -19.90 -32.50
N ASP A 37 29.12 -20.03 -33.72
CA ASP A 37 28.37 -20.28 -34.96
C ASP A 37 27.95 -21.75 -35.06
N ASN A 38 26.64 -22.01 -35.12
CA ASN A 38 26.11 -23.35 -35.32
C ASN A 38 26.14 -23.74 -36.82
N PRO A 39 26.26 -25.04 -37.16
CA PRO A 39 26.36 -25.50 -38.56
C PRO A 39 25.15 -25.20 -39.46
N ASP A 40 24.02 -24.81 -38.89
CA ASP A 40 22.78 -24.42 -39.59
C ASP A 40 22.69 -22.90 -39.88
N GLY A 41 23.63 -22.10 -39.37
CA GLY A 41 23.65 -20.64 -39.47
C GLY A 41 22.99 -19.90 -38.30
N SER A 42 22.57 -20.60 -37.25
CA SER A 42 22.20 -20.01 -35.96
C SER A 42 23.42 -19.76 -35.07
N VAL A 43 23.22 -19.21 -33.86
CA VAL A 43 24.26 -18.98 -32.85
C VAL A 43 23.87 -19.45 -31.45
N THR A 44 24.88 -19.84 -30.69
CA THR A 44 24.78 -20.25 -29.27
C THR A 44 25.49 -19.23 -28.40
N ILE A 45 24.86 -18.73 -27.32
CA ILE A 45 25.49 -17.81 -26.36
C ILE A 45 26.43 -18.58 -25.45
N LYS A 46 27.72 -18.24 -25.48
CA LYS A 46 28.82 -18.93 -24.78
C LYS A 46 29.08 -18.34 -23.40
N THR A 47 29.23 -17.02 -23.33
CA THR A 47 29.37 -16.30 -22.05
C THR A 47 28.72 -14.92 -22.14
N TYR A 48 28.18 -14.47 -21.01
CA TYR A 48 27.70 -13.10 -20.82
C TYR A 48 28.68 -12.31 -19.96
N THR A 49 29.08 -11.13 -20.42
CA THR A 49 30.02 -10.22 -19.74
C THR A 49 29.40 -8.88 -19.35
N GLY A 50 28.14 -8.64 -19.70
CA GLY A 50 27.38 -7.45 -19.32
C GLY A 50 27.01 -7.37 -17.83
N ALA A 51 26.31 -6.29 -17.47
CA ALA A 51 25.92 -5.99 -16.10
C ALA A 51 24.76 -6.86 -15.57
N GLY A 52 24.61 -6.92 -14.25
CA GLY A 52 23.45 -7.53 -13.59
C GLY A 52 22.17 -6.69 -13.68
N GLY A 53 21.09 -7.20 -13.08
CA GLY A 53 19.75 -6.62 -13.17
C GLY A 53 18.84 -7.36 -14.16
N ALA A 54 17.89 -6.65 -14.77
CA ALA A 54 16.93 -7.24 -15.70
C ALA A 54 17.51 -7.38 -17.11
N VAL A 55 17.55 -8.60 -17.65
CA VAL A 55 18.10 -8.93 -18.97
C VAL A 55 17.03 -9.58 -19.86
N VAL A 56 16.89 -9.02 -21.06
CA VAL A 56 16.09 -9.62 -22.15
C VAL A 56 17.07 -10.19 -23.17
N LEU A 57 17.06 -11.51 -23.36
CA LEU A 57 17.95 -12.15 -24.33
C LEU A 57 17.45 -11.88 -25.76
N PRO A 58 18.32 -11.43 -26.68
CA PRO A 58 17.90 -11.05 -28.01
C PRO A 58 17.61 -12.27 -28.88
N ASN A 59 16.56 -12.18 -29.74
CA ASN A 59 16.25 -13.20 -30.73
C ASN A 59 17.39 -13.44 -31.76
N GLN A 60 18.28 -12.45 -31.93
CA GLN A 60 19.38 -12.51 -32.87
C GLN A 60 20.63 -11.83 -32.30
N LEU A 61 21.80 -12.38 -32.60
CA LEU A 61 23.12 -11.79 -32.36
C LEU A 61 23.94 -11.91 -33.65
N GLN A 62 24.68 -10.85 -34.00
CA GLN A 62 25.47 -10.75 -35.24
C GLN A 62 24.64 -11.03 -36.51
N GLY A 63 23.32 -10.75 -36.46
CA GLY A 63 22.35 -11.03 -37.52
C GLY A 63 21.90 -12.50 -37.65
N LYS A 64 22.36 -13.40 -36.78
CA LYS A 64 22.00 -14.84 -36.74
C LYS A 64 21.02 -15.11 -35.61
N ILE A 65 20.16 -16.11 -35.77
CA ILE A 65 19.14 -16.45 -34.75
C ILE A 65 19.82 -17.11 -33.54
N VAL A 66 19.48 -16.68 -32.32
CA VAL A 66 19.97 -17.31 -31.09
C VAL A 66 19.15 -18.58 -30.81
N THR A 67 19.78 -19.75 -30.85
CA THR A 67 19.10 -21.06 -30.71
C THR A 67 19.55 -21.88 -29.50
N GLY A 68 20.65 -21.48 -28.86
CA GLY A 68 21.22 -22.16 -27.70
C GLY A 68 21.87 -21.21 -26.71
N ILE A 69 22.00 -21.68 -25.47
CA ILE A 69 22.74 -21.05 -24.39
C ILE A 69 23.64 -22.12 -23.78
N ASP A 70 24.94 -21.86 -23.67
CA ASP A 70 25.90 -22.82 -23.14
C ASP A 70 25.82 -22.97 -21.61
N PRO A 71 26.37 -24.08 -21.05
CA PRO A 71 26.52 -24.24 -19.62
C PRO A 71 27.26 -23.06 -18.98
N TRP A 72 26.78 -22.61 -17.81
CA TRP A 72 27.33 -21.49 -17.03
C TRP A 72 27.34 -20.10 -17.70
N ALA A 73 26.76 -19.91 -18.89
CA ALA A 73 26.90 -18.67 -19.67
C ALA A 73 26.52 -17.37 -18.91
N PHE A 74 25.51 -17.42 -18.04
CA PHE A 74 25.02 -16.32 -17.20
C PHE A 74 25.15 -16.60 -15.69
N ASN A 75 26.04 -17.52 -15.30
CA ASN A 75 26.31 -17.85 -13.90
C ASN A 75 26.83 -16.62 -13.11
N ASN A 76 26.26 -16.37 -11.93
CA ASN A 76 26.73 -15.37 -10.97
C ASN A 76 26.92 -13.96 -11.59
N LYS A 77 25.82 -13.44 -12.13
CA LYS A 77 25.74 -12.11 -12.78
C LYS A 77 24.87 -11.12 -12.02
N ASN A 78 24.23 -11.55 -10.92
CA ASN A 78 23.19 -10.79 -10.21
C ASN A 78 22.02 -10.39 -11.13
N LEU A 79 21.58 -11.29 -12.03
CA LEU A 79 20.36 -11.08 -12.80
C LEU A 79 19.14 -11.07 -11.87
N THR A 80 18.24 -10.10 -12.02
CA THR A 80 17.00 -9.98 -11.22
C THR A 80 15.75 -10.39 -11.97
N SER A 81 15.78 -10.36 -13.30
CA SER A 81 14.70 -10.82 -14.18
C SER A 81 15.28 -11.25 -15.52
N LEU A 82 14.68 -12.28 -16.13
CA LEU A 82 15.17 -12.91 -17.35
C LEU A 82 14.02 -13.25 -18.30
N ILE A 83 14.12 -12.76 -19.54
CA ILE A 83 13.27 -13.21 -20.66
C ILE A 83 14.14 -14.00 -21.64
N ILE A 84 13.82 -15.29 -21.81
CA ILE A 84 14.44 -16.19 -22.79
C ILE A 84 13.52 -16.25 -24.03
N PRO A 85 14.01 -15.96 -25.24
CA PRO A 85 13.17 -15.94 -26.43
C PRO A 85 12.80 -17.34 -26.92
N GLU A 86 11.63 -17.47 -27.56
CA GLU A 86 11.13 -18.67 -28.25
C GLU A 86 11.98 -19.14 -29.46
N THR A 87 13.12 -18.49 -29.71
CA THR A 87 14.14 -18.97 -30.64
C THR A 87 15.13 -19.94 -29.97
N VAL A 88 15.29 -19.88 -28.64
CA VAL A 88 16.19 -20.75 -27.86
C VAL A 88 15.57 -22.13 -27.67
N THR A 89 16.20 -23.12 -28.30
CA THR A 89 15.82 -24.54 -28.26
C THR A 89 16.56 -25.34 -27.19
N THR A 90 17.68 -24.81 -26.67
CA THR A 90 18.54 -25.49 -25.69
C THR A 90 19.10 -24.51 -24.67
N ILE A 91 19.09 -24.91 -23.40
CA ILE A 91 19.68 -24.15 -22.28
C ILE A 91 20.62 -25.09 -21.53
N GLY A 92 21.91 -24.78 -21.52
CA GLY A 92 22.96 -25.60 -20.91
C GLY A 92 22.88 -25.65 -19.37
N ALA A 93 23.46 -26.70 -18.79
CA ALA A 93 23.46 -26.88 -17.34
C ALA A 93 24.08 -25.68 -16.59
N TYR A 94 23.47 -25.29 -15.47
CA TYR A 94 23.89 -24.16 -14.63
C TYR A 94 23.94 -22.80 -15.36
N ALA A 95 23.26 -22.64 -16.50
CA ALA A 95 23.31 -21.42 -17.31
C ALA A 95 22.99 -20.14 -16.52
N PHE A 96 22.01 -20.16 -15.61
CA PHE A 96 21.59 -19.01 -14.79
C PHE A 96 21.80 -19.24 -13.28
N TYR A 97 22.73 -20.13 -12.92
CA TYR A 97 23.08 -20.45 -11.53
C TYR A 97 23.50 -19.20 -10.73
N GLN A 98 23.17 -19.18 -9.44
CA GLN A 98 23.62 -18.17 -8.47
C GLN A 98 23.30 -16.72 -8.89
N ASN A 99 22.06 -16.46 -9.28
CA ASN A 99 21.57 -15.11 -9.61
C ASN A 99 20.52 -14.65 -8.57
N GLN A 100 19.69 -13.66 -8.90
CA GLN A 100 18.67 -13.09 -8.02
C GLN A 100 17.30 -13.06 -8.74
N LEU A 101 17.07 -14.00 -9.67
CA LEU A 101 15.87 -14.03 -10.52
C LEU A 101 14.63 -14.30 -9.66
N THR A 102 13.64 -13.40 -9.71
CA THR A 102 12.34 -13.60 -9.04
C THR A 102 11.29 -14.30 -9.92
N SER A 103 11.45 -14.21 -11.24
CA SER A 103 10.67 -14.96 -12.23
C SER A 103 11.47 -15.23 -13.50
N VAL A 104 11.06 -16.24 -14.27
CA VAL A 104 11.61 -16.56 -15.59
C VAL A 104 10.51 -17.05 -16.54
N THR A 105 10.55 -16.57 -17.79
CA THR A 105 9.74 -17.14 -18.89
C THR A 105 10.57 -18.15 -19.66
N LEU A 106 10.08 -19.40 -19.74
CA LEU A 106 10.73 -20.50 -20.46
C LEU A 106 10.11 -20.68 -21.86
N PRO A 107 10.91 -20.97 -22.90
CA PRO A 107 10.38 -21.30 -24.23
C PRO A 107 9.42 -22.50 -24.18
N SER A 108 8.21 -22.34 -24.72
CA SER A 108 7.11 -23.30 -24.61
C SER A 108 7.33 -24.64 -25.32
N HIS A 109 8.40 -24.71 -26.12
CA HIS A 109 8.78 -25.86 -26.93
C HIS A 109 9.95 -26.69 -26.36
N LEU A 110 10.51 -26.33 -25.19
CA LEU A 110 11.56 -27.13 -24.54
C LEU A 110 11.08 -28.53 -24.14
N THR A 111 11.97 -29.50 -24.29
CA THR A 111 11.74 -30.92 -23.95
C THR A 111 12.51 -31.40 -22.72
N SER A 112 13.46 -30.60 -22.22
CA SER A 112 14.18 -30.85 -20.95
C SER A 112 14.62 -29.54 -20.31
N ILE A 113 14.64 -29.50 -18.97
CA ILE A 113 15.40 -28.51 -18.20
C ILE A 113 16.66 -29.21 -17.72
N ASN A 114 17.85 -28.69 -18.04
CA ASN A 114 19.12 -29.32 -17.68
C ASN A 114 19.48 -29.09 -16.20
N ASP A 115 20.54 -29.75 -15.74
CA ASP A 115 20.99 -29.70 -14.36
C ASP A 115 21.32 -28.26 -13.91
N GLY A 116 20.85 -27.87 -12.72
CA GLY A 116 21.22 -26.64 -12.01
C GLY A 116 20.87 -25.31 -12.68
N VAL A 117 20.11 -25.33 -13.79
CA VAL A 117 19.92 -24.15 -14.69
C VAL A 117 19.48 -22.89 -13.93
N PHE A 118 18.59 -23.01 -12.94
CA PHE A 118 18.07 -21.91 -12.14
C PHE A 118 18.35 -22.06 -10.63
N SER A 119 19.30 -22.91 -10.23
CA SER A 119 19.64 -23.09 -8.81
C SER A 119 20.29 -21.84 -8.20
N LEU A 120 20.02 -21.61 -6.91
CA LEU A 120 20.42 -20.42 -6.15
C LEU A 120 19.91 -19.13 -6.81
N ASN A 121 18.60 -18.96 -6.82
CA ASN A 121 17.88 -17.77 -7.27
C ASN A 121 16.79 -17.40 -6.23
N ARG A 122 15.77 -16.62 -6.62
CA ARG A 122 14.65 -16.20 -5.77
C ARG A 122 13.31 -16.42 -6.46
N LEU A 123 13.22 -17.46 -7.28
CA LEU A 123 12.05 -17.71 -8.12
C LEU A 123 10.87 -18.05 -7.22
N THR A 124 9.82 -17.22 -7.24
CA THR A 124 8.58 -17.47 -6.48
C THR A 124 7.54 -18.25 -7.29
N ASN A 125 7.65 -18.24 -8.62
CA ASN A 125 6.83 -19.02 -9.53
C ASN A 125 7.60 -19.35 -10.84
N VAL A 126 7.37 -20.55 -11.40
CA VAL A 126 7.85 -20.97 -12.72
C VAL A 126 6.76 -21.76 -13.46
N ILE A 127 6.41 -21.32 -14.67
CA ILE A 127 5.53 -22.09 -15.57
C ILE A 127 6.38 -23.07 -16.39
N LEU A 128 6.19 -24.36 -16.17
CA LEU A 128 6.92 -25.42 -16.89
C LEU A 128 6.30 -25.72 -18.28
N PRO A 129 7.12 -25.92 -19.33
CA PRO A 129 6.61 -26.26 -20.67
C PRO A 129 5.87 -27.61 -20.73
N ASN A 130 4.69 -27.65 -21.34
CA ASN A 130 3.84 -28.85 -21.43
C ASN A 130 4.46 -30.05 -22.18
N ASN A 131 5.57 -29.87 -22.90
CA ASN A 131 6.26 -30.92 -23.65
C ASN A 131 7.52 -31.46 -22.93
N LEU A 132 7.72 -31.08 -21.67
CA LEU A 132 8.89 -31.39 -20.86
C LEU A 132 8.95 -32.88 -20.50
N SER A 133 9.98 -33.59 -20.95
CA SER A 133 10.18 -35.01 -20.62
C SER A 133 11.01 -35.23 -19.35
N THR A 134 11.93 -34.31 -19.02
CA THR A 134 12.82 -34.45 -17.85
C THR A 134 13.14 -33.12 -17.20
N ILE A 135 13.27 -33.15 -15.87
CA ILE A 135 13.79 -32.06 -15.05
C ILE A 135 15.14 -32.51 -14.50
N GLY A 136 16.19 -31.73 -14.74
CA GLY A 136 17.57 -32.03 -14.37
C GLY A 136 17.85 -31.96 -12.87
N ASN A 137 19.02 -32.45 -12.48
CA ASN A 137 19.45 -32.42 -11.09
C ASN A 137 19.64 -30.97 -10.63
N TYR A 138 19.24 -30.61 -9.41
CA TYR A 138 19.28 -29.24 -8.86
C TYR A 138 18.52 -28.17 -9.69
N ALA A 139 17.73 -28.50 -10.72
CA ALA A 139 17.24 -27.53 -11.73
C ALA A 139 16.69 -26.19 -11.17
N PHE A 140 15.96 -26.23 -10.06
CA PHE A 140 15.38 -25.10 -9.33
C PHE A 140 15.75 -25.09 -7.83
N SER A 141 16.84 -25.75 -7.44
CA SER A 141 17.24 -25.89 -6.03
C SER A 141 17.72 -24.58 -5.40
N GLY A 142 17.22 -24.21 -4.22
CA GLY A 142 17.52 -22.94 -3.56
C GLY A 142 16.82 -21.80 -4.28
N ASN A 143 15.50 -21.74 -4.13
CA ASN A 143 14.60 -20.70 -4.63
C ASN A 143 13.47 -20.46 -3.60
N GLU A 144 12.48 -19.66 -3.96
CA GLU A 144 11.40 -19.18 -3.08
C GLU A 144 10.03 -19.71 -3.60
N LEU A 145 10.01 -20.89 -4.23
CA LEU A 145 8.82 -21.44 -4.91
C LEU A 145 7.78 -21.94 -3.90
N ALA A 146 6.61 -21.30 -3.84
CA ALA A 146 5.50 -21.73 -2.98
C ALA A 146 4.71 -22.96 -3.52
N SER A 147 4.80 -23.22 -4.83
CA SER A 147 4.15 -24.36 -5.50
C SER A 147 4.82 -24.71 -6.83
N ILE A 148 4.54 -25.90 -7.37
CA ILE A 148 4.97 -26.28 -8.72
C ILE A 148 4.00 -27.27 -9.40
N ASP A 149 3.52 -26.93 -10.59
CA ASP A 149 2.78 -27.83 -11.47
C ASP A 149 3.75 -28.62 -12.36
N ILE A 150 3.93 -29.92 -12.08
CA ILE A 150 4.76 -30.82 -12.88
C ILE A 150 3.96 -31.32 -14.10
N PRO A 151 4.39 -31.07 -15.36
CA PRO A 151 3.66 -31.53 -16.54
C PRO A 151 3.58 -33.06 -16.62
N ASN A 152 2.42 -33.58 -17.04
CA ASN A 152 2.15 -35.03 -17.23
C ASN A 152 3.08 -35.71 -18.28
N SER A 153 3.88 -34.93 -19.01
CA SER A 153 4.91 -35.41 -19.95
C SER A 153 6.24 -35.74 -19.27
N VAL A 154 6.47 -35.31 -18.01
CA VAL A 154 7.72 -35.52 -17.27
C VAL A 154 7.78 -36.97 -16.77
N THR A 155 8.83 -37.69 -17.19
CA THR A 155 9.08 -39.08 -16.75
C THR A 155 10.13 -39.18 -15.64
N ARG A 156 10.95 -38.13 -15.45
CA ARG A 156 11.97 -38.09 -14.39
C ARG A 156 12.16 -36.69 -13.82
N ILE A 157 12.13 -36.62 -12.49
CA ILE A 157 12.56 -35.48 -11.68
C ILE A 157 13.96 -35.81 -11.13
N GLY A 158 14.94 -34.95 -11.39
CA GLY A 158 16.34 -35.16 -11.01
C GLY A 158 16.63 -35.04 -9.52
N ASP A 159 17.85 -35.44 -9.14
CA ASP A 159 18.33 -35.33 -7.76
C ASP A 159 18.36 -33.86 -7.35
N HIS A 160 17.90 -33.51 -6.14
CA HIS A 160 17.80 -32.14 -5.62
C HIS A 160 16.96 -31.15 -6.45
N ALA A 161 16.22 -31.58 -7.48
CA ALA A 161 15.61 -30.71 -8.50
C ALA A 161 14.85 -29.47 -7.98
N PHE A 162 14.12 -29.60 -6.88
CA PHE A 162 13.34 -28.56 -6.19
C PHE A 162 13.74 -28.41 -4.71
N SER A 163 14.90 -28.94 -4.29
CA SER A 163 15.30 -28.91 -2.88
C SER A 163 15.67 -27.51 -2.37
N ASN A 164 15.28 -27.20 -1.13
CA ASN A 164 15.35 -25.86 -0.52
C ASN A 164 14.49 -24.86 -1.30
N ASN A 165 13.17 -24.95 -1.10
CA ASN A 165 12.11 -24.07 -1.60
C ASN A 165 11.00 -23.99 -0.53
N GLU A 166 9.91 -23.28 -0.82
CA GLU A 166 8.76 -23.05 0.08
C GLU A 166 7.52 -23.86 -0.37
N ILE A 167 7.72 -25.01 -1.04
CA ILE A 167 6.63 -25.73 -1.71
C ILE A 167 5.72 -26.38 -0.66
N VAL A 168 4.50 -25.87 -0.49
CA VAL A 168 3.51 -26.42 0.46
C VAL A 168 2.73 -27.60 -0.16
N ASN A 169 2.57 -27.61 -1.48
CA ASN A 169 1.79 -28.62 -2.21
C ASN A 169 2.49 -28.98 -3.53
N VAL A 170 2.62 -30.27 -3.84
CA VAL A 170 3.17 -30.77 -5.12
C VAL A 170 2.25 -31.82 -5.75
N LYS A 171 2.01 -31.71 -7.07
CA LYS A 171 1.21 -32.67 -7.83
C LYS A 171 2.12 -33.54 -8.70
N ILE A 172 2.29 -34.80 -8.31
CA ILE A 172 2.99 -35.81 -9.11
C ILE A 172 1.96 -36.49 -10.02
N LEU A 173 2.09 -36.33 -11.34
CA LEU A 173 1.10 -36.79 -12.31
C LEU A 173 1.46 -38.13 -12.99
N ASP A 174 0.45 -38.77 -13.59
CA ASP A 174 0.51 -40.07 -14.29
C ASP A 174 1.47 -40.05 -15.49
N GLY A 175 2.75 -40.27 -15.22
CA GLY A 175 3.84 -40.16 -16.19
C GLY A 175 5.21 -40.12 -15.53
N VAL A 176 5.31 -39.58 -14.32
CA VAL A 176 6.55 -39.59 -13.53
C VAL A 176 6.89 -41.03 -13.14
N GLU A 177 8.05 -41.51 -13.58
CA GLU A 177 8.56 -42.84 -13.24
C GLU A 177 9.61 -42.80 -12.12
N ILE A 178 10.38 -41.71 -12.04
CA ILE A 178 11.54 -41.59 -11.15
C ILE A 178 11.52 -40.23 -10.45
N ILE A 179 11.56 -40.26 -9.11
CA ILE A 179 11.81 -39.11 -8.25
C ILE A 179 13.23 -39.25 -7.67
N GLY A 180 14.12 -38.31 -7.99
CA GLY A 180 15.53 -38.34 -7.62
C GLY A 180 15.82 -38.22 -6.12
N ALA A 181 17.07 -38.46 -5.74
CA ALA A 181 17.54 -38.29 -4.38
C ALA A 181 17.41 -36.81 -3.96
N SER A 182 16.86 -36.56 -2.78
CA SER A 182 16.57 -35.22 -2.26
C SER A 182 15.73 -34.32 -3.16
N ALA A 183 14.98 -34.85 -4.15
CA ALA A 183 14.31 -34.04 -5.19
C ALA A 183 13.47 -32.86 -4.67
N PHE A 184 12.78 -33.03 -3.55
CA PHE A 184 11.95 -32.03 -2.85
C PHE A 184 12.40 -31.83 -1.38
N ALA A 185 13.65 -32.17 -1.04
CA ALA A 185 14.15 -32.03 0.33
C ALA A 185 14.20 -30.57 0.80
N GLY A 186 13.79 -30.27 2.03
CA GLY A 186 13.70 -28.90 2.53
C GLY A 186 12.64 -28.10 1.79
N ASN A 187 11.37 -28.44 2.06
CA ASN A 187 10.17 -27.78 1.57
C ASN A 187 9.07 -27.92 2.64
N ASP A 188 7.93 -27.27 2.44
CA ASP A 188 6.86 -27.21 3.44
C ASP A 188 5.71 -28.20 3.14
N ILE A 189 6.00 -29.31 2.42
CA ILE A 189 4.97 -30.22 1.92
C ILE A 189 4.28 -30.98 3.08
N GLU A 190 2.98 -30.78 3.23
CA GLU A 190 2.18 -31.46 4.26
C GLU A 190 1.55 -32.79 3.83
N SER A 191 1.24 -32.96 2.55
CA SER A 191 0.66 -34.18 1.99
C SER A 191 1.27 -34.54 0.63
N LEU A 192 1.32 -35.85 0.33
CA LEU A 192 1.91 -36.36 -0.91
C LEU A 192 1.08 -37.50 -1.49
N GLU A 193 0.74 -37.39 -2.77
CA GLU A 193 0.19 -38.48 -3.57
C GLU A 193 1.25 -38.97 -4.59
N VAL A 194 1.51 -40.28 -4.59
CA VAL A 194 2.47 -40.96 -5.46
C VAL A 194 1.71 -41.90 -6.42
N PRO A 195 1.57 -41.55 -7.72
CA PRO A 195 0.79 -42.33 -8.68
C PRO A 195 1.45 -43.67 -9.06
N GLU A 196 0.66 -44.57 -9.64
CA GLU A 196 1.05 -45.92 -10.06
C GLU A 196 2.26 -45.92 -11.02
N SER A 197 2.49 -44.83 -11.76
CA SER A 197 3.63 -44.71 -12.68
C SER A 197 4.98 -44.68 -11.99
N VAL A 198 5.05 -44.31 -10.70
CA VAL A 198 6.32 -44.12 -9.97
C VAL A 198 6.93 -45.48 -9.60
N LYS A 199 8.15 -45.70 -10.09
CA LYS A 199 8.95 -46.93 -9.93
C LYS A 199 10.04 -46.78 -8.88
N SER A 200 10.46 -45.56 -8.56
CA SER A 200 11.48 -45.32 -7.53
C SER A 200 11.40 -43.93 -6.91
N ILE A 201 11.57 -43.87 -5.59
CA ILE A 201 11.73 -42.67 -4.77
C ILE A 201 13.13 -42.68 -4.15
N GLY A 202 13.95 -41.69 -4.51
CA GLY A 202 15.35 -41.59 -4.12
C GLY A 202 15.60 -41.36 -2.61
N ASN A 203 16.86 -41.50 -2.22
CA ASN A 203 17.31 -41.22 -0.85
C ASN A 203 17.01 -39.77 -0.47
N GLY A 204 16.40 -39.53 0.69
CA GLY A 204 16.07 -38.18 1.14
C GLY A 204 15.04 -37.40 0.31
N ALA A 205 14.37 -38.03 -0.67
CA ALA A 205 13.59 -37.37 -1.72
C ALA A 205 12.63 -36.27 -1.24
N PHE A 206 11.94 -36.48 -0.11
CA PHE A 206 11.04 -35.53 0.54
C PHE A 206 11.47 -35.31 2.01
N SER A 207 12.77 -35.40 2.29
CA SER A 207 13.30 -35.20 3.64
C SER A 207 13.11 -33.75 4.10
N HIS A 208 12.98 -33.54 5.41
CA HIS A 208 12.78 -32.20 6.00
C HIS A 208 11.57 -31.48 5.36
N ASN A 209 10.40 -32.12 5.46
CA ASN A 209 9.09 -31.64 5.04
C ASN A 209 8.06 -31.94 6.14
N TYR A 210 6.95 -31.20 6.20
CA TYR A 210 5.92 -31.34 7.24
C TYR A 210 4.90 -32.47 6.97
N LEU A 211 5.33 -33.55 6.31
CA LEU A 211 4.44 -34.63 5.85
C LEU A 211 3.62 -35.23 7.00
N LYS A 212 2.29 -35.19 6.85
CA LYS A 212 1.25 -35.77 7.71
C LYS A 212 0.57 -36.99 7.05
N GLU A 213 0.45 -36.97 5.73
CA GLU A 213 -0.22 -38.01 4.94
C GLU A 213 0.56 -38.30 3.65
N ILE A 214 0.77 -39.59 3.35
CA ILE A 214 1.42 -40.05 2.13
C ILE A 214 0.58 -41.18 1.51
N THR A 215 -0.10 -40.91 0.39
CA THR A 215 -0.79 -41.94 -0.40
C THR A 215 0.14 -42.48 -1.48
N ILE A 216 0.35 -43.80 -1.52
CA ILE A 216 1.18 -44.50 -2.51
C ILE A 216 0.34 -45.58 -3.19
N HIS A 217 0.01 -45.37 -4.47
CA HIS A 217 -0.78 -46.32 -5.26
C HIS A 217 0.06 -47.53 -5.69
N SER A 218 1.26 -47.27 -6.19
CA SER A 218 2.18 -48.27 -6.76
C SER A 218 2.55 -49.38 -5.78
N LYS A 219 2.26 -50.64 -6.14
CA LYS A 219 2.65 -51.80 -5.32
C LYS A 219 4.15 -52.06 -5.34
N ASP A 220 4.83 -51.80 -6.45
CA ASP A 220 6.22 -52.20 -6.73
C ASP A 220 7.23 -51.03 -6.72
N VAL A 221 6.91 -49.90 -6.06
CA VAL A 221 7.80 -48.73 -5.98
C VAL A 221 9.04 -48.96 -5.11
N ALA A 222 10.23 -48.72 -5.65
CA ALA A 222 11.48 -48.79 -4.90
C ALA A 222 11.67 -47.52 -4.03
N ILE A 223 11.30 -47.59 -2.75
CA ILE A 223 11.48 -46.51 -1.77
C ILE A 223 12.82 -46.68 -1.02
N SER A 224 13.68 -45.66 -1.04
CA SER A 224 14.90 -45.61 -0.23
C SER A 224 14.58 -45.35 1.25
N ASP A 225 15.32 -45.95 2.19
CA ASP A 225 15.04 -45.85 3.65
C ASP A 225 14.93 -44.41 4.17
N ASP A 226 15.72 -43.47 3.65
CA ASP A 226 15.67 -42.07 4.08
C ASP A 226 14.66 -41.21 3.29
N ALA A 227 13.82 -41.78 2.41
CA ALA A 227 13.01 -41.04 1.42
C ALA A 227 12.15 -39.92 2.02
N PHE A 228 11.61 -40.13 3.22
CA PHE A 228 10.73 -39.19 3.93
C PHE A 228 11.33 -38.67 5.25
N ILE A 229 12.64 -38.83 5.49
CA ILE A 229 13.24 -38.58 6.82
C ILE A 229 13.01 -37.14 7.31
N GLY A 230 12.52 -37.00 8.55
CA GLY A 230 12.14 -35.70 9.13
C GLY A 230 10.66 -35.34 8.99
N HIS A 231 9.81 -36.27 8.51
CA HIS A 231 8.35 -36.20 8.55
C HIS A 231 7.78 -36.01 9.98
N SER A 232 6.48 -35.69 10.08
CA SER A 232 5.76 -35.71 11.37
C SER A 232 5.87 -37.08 12.06
N PRO A 233 6.01 -37.17 13.40
CA PRO A 233 5.99 -38.46 14.09
C PRO A 233 4.66 -39.22 13.90
N ASP A 234 3.59 -38.50 13.58
CA ASP A 234 2.25 -39.05 13.38
C ASP A 234 1.94 -39.39 11.91
N VAL A 235 2.90 -39.22 10.97
CA VAL A 235 2.67 -39.40 9.53
C VAL A 235 2.06 -40.78 9.20
N VAL A 236 1.01 -40.79 8.39
CA VAL A 236 0.34 -42.03 7.95
C VAL A 236 0.65 -42.30 6.48
N ILE A 237 1.14 -43.51 6.19
CA ILE A 237 1.30 -44.04 4.83
C ILE A 237 0.04 -44.86 4.49
N TYR A 238 -0.64 -44.45 3.41
CA TYR A 238 -1.76 -45.15 2.81
C TYR A 238 -1.28 -45.87 1.56
N ALA A 239 -1.19 -47.20 1.61
CA ALA A 239 -0.80 -48.01 0.46
C ALA A 239 -1.39 -49.43 0.52
N PRO A 240 -1.34 -50.22 -0.57
CA PRO A 240 -1.78 -51.62 -0.56
C PRO A 240 -1.05 -52.45 0.52
N ASP A 241 -1.74 -53.36 1.22
CA ASP A 241 -1.11 -54.22 2.25
C ASP A 241 -0.04 -55.15 1.64
N SER A 242 -0.18 -55.39 0.33
CA SER A 242 0.71 -56.17 -0.51
C SER A 242 1.82 -55.34 -1.19
N SER A 243 2.13 -54.13 -0.70
CA SER A 243 3.08 -53.20 -1.34
C SER A 243 4.47 -53.12 -0.70
N SER A 244 5.44 -52.72 -1.52
CA SER A 244 6.74 -52.16 -1.11
C SER A 244 6.65 -51.01 -0.10
N ALA A 245 5.59 -50.20 -0.15
CA ALA A 245 5.32 -49.14 0.82
C ALA A 245 4.95 -49.69 2.21
N LYS A 246 4.26 -50.84 2.28
CA LYS A 246 4.05 -51.59 3.54
C LYS A 246 5.37 -52.09 4.12
N GLU A 247 6.23 -52.69 3.30
CA GLU A 247 7.56 -53.14 3.71
C GLU A 247 8.46 -51.99 4.19
N TYR A 248 8.29 -50.79 3.62
CA TYR A 248 8.95 -49.56 4.07
C TYR A 248 8.42 -49.08 5.43
N ALA A 249 7.10 -48.96 5.59
CA ALA A 249 6.49 -48.50 6.83
C ALA A 249 6.78 -49.44 8.02
N ASP A 250 6.66 -50.77 7.81
CA ASP A 250 7.01 -51.78 8.80
C ASP A 250 8.48 -51.72 9.21
N ARG A 251 9.39 -51.45 8.26
CA ARG A 251 10.84 -51.39 8.50
C ARG A 251 11.26 -50.18 9.34
N LEU A 252 10.51 -49.09 9.27
CA LEU A 252 10.83 -47.82 9.94
C LEU A 252 9.89 -47.48 11.10
N ASN A 253 8.88 -48.31 11.38
CA ASN A 253 7.85 -48.08 12.40
C ASN A 253 7.08 -46.75 12.15
N ILE A 254 6.63 -46.56 10.91
CA ILE A 254 5.75 -45.46 10.50
C ILE A 254 4.28 -45.93 10.57
N ASN A 255 3.34 -45.04 10.88
CA ASN A 255 1.93 -45.40 10.90
C ASN A 255 1.48 -45.81 9.49
N PHE A 256 0.78 -46.94 9.37
CA PHE A 256 0.33 -47.48 8.09
C PHE A 256 -1.16 -47.77 8.12
N GLN A 257 -1.87 -47.29 7.10
CA GLN A 257 -3.25 -47.66 6.83
C GLN A 257 -3.36 -48.40 5.49
N VAL A 258 -3.99 -49.58 5.52
CA VAL A 258 -4.20 -50.38 4.31
C VAL A 258 -5.10 -49.64 3.34
N PHE A 259 -4.57 -49.33 2.17
CA PHE A 259 -5.25 -48.82 0.98
C PHE A 259 -5.11 -49.89 -0.12
N ASP A 260 -5.84 -51.00 0.01
CA ASP A 260 -5.86 -52.07 -1.01
C ASP A 260 -7.27 -52.16 -1.63
N PRO A 261 -7.69 -51.14 -2.42
CA PRO A 261 -8.98 -51.20 -3.12
C PRO A 261 -9.01 -52.40 -4.07
N PRO A 262 -10.17 -53.09 -4.22
CA PRO A 262 -10.25 -54.38 -4.88
C PRO A 262 -9.67 -54.34 -6.29
N ALA A 263 -8.59 -55.10 -6.49
CA ALA A 263 -7.72 -55.03 -7.67
C ALA A 263 -8.38 -55.40 -9.01
N GLN A 264 -9.66 -55.81 -9.00
CA GLN A 264 -10.54 -55.91 -10.16
C GLN A 264 -11.93 -55.41 -9.77
N VAL A 265 -12.47 -54.46 -10.53
CA VAL A 265 -13.86 -54.02 -10.36
C VAL A 265 -14.79 -55.16 -10.78
N ASN A 266 -15.48 -55.75 -9.81
CA ASN A 266 -16.58 -56.66 -10.06
C ASN A 266 -17.84 -55.85 -10.43
N GLU A 267 -18.19 -55.76 -11.72
CA GLU A 267 -19.37 -55.00 -12.16
C GLU A 267 -20.69 -55.47 -11.53
N ALA A 268 -20.75 -56.70 -10.99
CA ALA A 268 -21.94 -57.25 -10.34
C ALA A 268 -22.22 -56.65 -8.95
N ASP A 269 -21.24 -56.01 -8.32
CA ASP A 269 -21.40 -55.36 -7.02
C ASP A 269 -22.08 -53.98 -7.12
N TYR A 270 -22.30 -53.49 -8.35
CA TYR A 270 -22.87 -52.19 -8.63
C TYR A 270 -24.20 -52.33 -9.38
N VAL A 271 -25.28 -51.80 -8.84
CA VAL A 271 -26.52 -51.57 -9.60
C VAL A 271 -26.38 -50.23 -10.32
N TRP A 272 -26.50 -50.19 -11.64
CA TRP A 272 -26.26 -48.96 -12.42
C TRP A 272 -27.23 -48.77 -13.59
N THR A 273 -27.32 -47.53 -14.08
CA THR A 273 -28.09 -47.16 -15.29
C THR A 273 -27.21 -46.45 -16.30
N ASN A 274 -27.12 -46.96 -17.53
CA ASN A 274 -26.39 -46.35 -18.65
C ASN A 274 -27.36 -45.62 -19.60
N ASN A 275 -27.10 -44.33 -19.84
CA ASN A 275 -27.81 -43.48 -20.78
C ASN A 275 -26.81 -42.97 -21.84
N ARG A 276 -26.79 -43.61 -23.01
CA ARG A 276 -25.95 -43.24 -24.18
C ARG A 276 -24.44 -43.20 -23.92
N GLY A 277 -23.93 -44.05 -23.04
CA GLY A 277 -22.51 -44.12 -22.66
C GLY A 277 -22.18 -43.36 -21.37
N THR A 278 -23.14 -42.65 -20.78
CA THR A 278 -23.04 -42.01 -19.46
C THR A 278 -23.69 -42.90 -18.40
N VAL A 279 -22.97 -43.26 -17.35
CA VAL A 279 -23.42 -44.20 -16.31
C VAL A 279 -23.65 -43.50 -14.97
N THR A 280 -24.74 -43.88 -14.32
CA THR A 280 -25.06 -43.51 -12.94
C THR A 280 -25.14 -44.78 -12.09
N ILE A 281 -24.34 -44.87 -11.03
CA ILE A 281 -24.47 -45.93 -10.01
C ILE A 281 -25.70 -45.61 -9.15
N ARG A 282 -26.48 -46.63 -8.78
CA ARG A 282 -27.77 -46.52 -8.09
C ARG A 282 -27.78 -47.18 -6.72
N ASP A 283 -27.02 -48.24 -6.56
CA ASP A 283 -26.89 -49.01 -5.33
C ASP A 283 -25.58 -49.82 -5.38
N TYR A 284 -24.98 -50.09 -4.23
CA TYR A 284 -23.82 -50.96 -4.04
C TYR A 284 -24.26 -52.18 -3.23
N ILE A 285 -24.04 -53.36 -3.79
CA ILE A 285 -24.47 -54.65 -3.27
C ILE A 285 -23.32 -55.64 -3.08
N GLY A 286 -22.08 -55.17 -3.28
CA GLY A 286 -20.87 -55.91 -2.94
C GLY A 286 -20.60 -55.98 -1.43
N THR A 287 -19.50 -56.64 -1.07
CA THR A 287 -19.11 -56.89 0.34
C THR A 287 -17.82 -56.22 0.76
N ASP A 288 -17.17 -55.47 -0.14
CA ASP A 288 -15.89 -54.83 0.13
C ASP A 288 -16.12 -53.48 0.82
N THR A 289 -15.37 -53.22 1.89
CA THR A 289 -15.54 -51.99 2.70
C THR A 289 -14.57 -50.88 2.32
N ALA A 290 -13.42 -51.20 1.72
CA ALA A 290 -12.54 -50.22 1.07
C ALA A 290 -12.70 -50.37 -0.44
N ILE A 291 -13.21 -49.34 -1.13
CA ILE A 291 -13.57 -49.43 -2.55
C ILE A 291 -12.98 -48.30 -3.40
N THR A 292 -12.54 -48.62 -4.61
CA THR A 292 -12.39 -47.62 -5.69
C THR A 292 -13.59 -47.73 -6.61
N ILE A 293 -14.32 -46.62 -6.77
CA ILE A 293 -15.43 -46.56 -7.70
C ILE A 293 -14.88 -46.63 -9.14
N PRO A 294 -15.41 -47.51 -10.00
CA PRO A 294 -15.00 -47.59 -11.39
C PRO A 294 -15.23 -46.29 -12.15
N SER A 295 -14.27 -45.90 -12.99
CA SER A 295 -14.48 -44.85 -13.99
C SER A 295 -15.30 -45.32 -15.20
N GLN A 296 -15.44 -46.64 -15.39
CA GLN A 296 -16.28 -47.25 -16.44
C GLN A 296 -17.03 -48.49 -15.94
N LEU A 297 -18.30 -48.62 -16.32
CA LEU A 297 -19.18 -49.77 -16.05
C LEU A 297 -20.00 -50.10 -17.30
N GLY A 298 -20.05 -51.37 -17.69
CA GLY A 298 -20.81 -51.85 -18.85
C GLY A 298 -20.41 -51.17 -20.17
N GLY A 299 -19.15 -50.72 -20.28
CA GLY A 299 -18.62 -49.96 -21.41
C GLY A 299 -19.13 -48.51 -21.52
N GLY A 300 -19.75 -47.96 -20.48
CA GLY A 300 -20.04 -46.53 -20.34
C GLY A 300 -19.19 -45.88 -19.24
N VAL A 301 -18.98 -44.57 -19.32
CA VAL A 301 -18.21 -43.80 -18.33
C VAL A 301 -19.10 -43.50 -17.12
N VAL A 302 -18.63 -43.79 -15.91
CA VAL A 302 -19.32 -43.47 -14.66
C VAL A 302 -19.14 -41.99 -14.36
N THR A 303 -20.22 -41.23 -14.44
CA THR A 303 -20.20 -39.77 -14.23
C THR A 303 -21.04 -39.31 -13.04
N ALA A 304 -21.85 -40.19 -12.46
CA ALA A 304 -22.69 -39.83 -11.33
C ALA A 304 -22.91 -41.00 -10.37
N ILE A 305 -23.06 -40.64 -9.10
CA ILE A 305 -23.48 -41.53 -8.01
C ILE A 305 -24.87 -41.09 -7.60
N GLY A 306 -25.81 -42.03 -7.49
CA GLY A 306 -27.18 -41.77 -7.07
C GLY A 306 -27.29 -41.52 -5.56
N SER A 307 -28.37 -40.86 -5.15
CA SER A 307 -28.66 -40.63 -3.73
C SER A 307 -28.78 -41.96 -2.98
N GLY A 308 -28.16 -42.06 -1.80
CA GLY A 308 -28.10 -43.30 -1.00
C GLY A 308 -27.33 -44.48 -1.59
N ALA A 309 -26.67 -44.34 -2.75
CA ALA A 309 -26.16 -45.51 -3.49
C ALA A 309 -25.07 -46.33 -2.76
N PHE A 310 -24.34 -45.73 -1.82
CA PHE A 310 -23.37 -46.39 -0.96
C PHE A 310 -23.65 -46.11 0.54
N GLY A 311 -24.86 -45.70 0.90
CA GLY A 311 -25.26 -45.49 2.30
C GLY A 311 -25.54 -46.80 3.04
N GLU A 312 -25.34 -46.84 4.36
CA GLU A 312 -25.57 -48.03 5.22
C GLU A 312 -24.76 -49.30 4.82
N LYS A 313 -23.62 -49.16 4.11
CA LYS A 313 -22.86 -50.31 3.58
C LYS A 313 -21.71 -50.78 4.49
N GLY A 314 -21.37 -50.01 5.52
CA GLY A 314 -20.21 -50.26 6.37
C GLY A 314 -18.86 -50.00 5.68
N LEU A 315 -18.82 -49.12 4.68
CA LEU A 315 -17.58 -48.72 4.02
C LEU A 315 -16.62 -48.06 5.01
N THR A 316 -15.34 -48.38 4.91
CA THR A 316 -14.24 -47.81 5.68
C THR A 316 -13.37 -46.86 4.84
N GLN A 317 -13.38 -46.99 3.51
CA GLN A 317 -12.69 -46.10 2.57
C GLN A 317 -13.40 -46.02 1.21
N VAL A 318 -13.37 -44.86 0.55
CA VAL A 318 -13.78 -44.74 -0.86
C VAL A 318 -12.88 -43.82 -1.68
N VAL A 319 -12.54 -44.27 -2.90
CA VAL A 319 -11.94 -43.43 -3.96
C VAL A 319 -13.00 -43.15 -5.04
N ILE A 320 -13.26 -41.88 -5.30
CA ILE A 320 -14.18 -41.41 -6.33
C ILE A 320 -13.36 -40.91 -7.53
N PRO A 321 -13.46 -41.53 -8.73
CA PRO A 321 -12.65 -41.15 -9.87
C PRO A 321 -13.11 -39.84 -10.50
N ASP A 322 -12.18 -39.08 -11.09
CA ASP A 322 -12.41 -37.79 -11.73
C ASP A 322 -13.44 -37.81 -12.88
N SER A 323 -13.86 -38.99 -13.36
CA SER A 323 -14.98 -39.11 -14.30
C SER A 323 -16.33 -38.74 -13.67
N VAL A 324 -16.48 -38.88 -12.34
CA VAL A 324 -17.68 -38.52 -11.57
C VAL A 324 -17.76 -37.01 -11.38
N THR A 325 -18.85 -36.39 -11.83
CA THR A 325 -19.09 -34.94 -11.73
C THR A 325 -20.29 -34.58 -10.84
N ASN A 326 -21.05 -35.58 -10.36
CA ASN A 326 -22.14 -35.38 -9.42
C ASN A 326 -22.29 -36.56 -8.45
N ILE A 327 -22.26 -36.26 -7.15
CA ILE A 327 -22.65 -37.18 -6.08
C ILE A 327 -24.08 -36.81 -5.65
N GLY A 328 -24.95 -37.81 -5.52
CA GLY A 328 -26.31 -37.66 -5.01
C GLY A 328 -26.34 -37.56 -3.49
N ASP A 329 -27.45 -37.07 -2.97
CA ASP A 329 -27.62 -36.78 -1.55
C ASP A 329 -27.64 -38.08 -0.71
N VAL A 330 -27.10 -38.04 0.52
CA VAL A 330 -26.82 -39.20 1.41
C VAL A 330 -26.07 -40.37 0.75
N ALA A 331 -25.33 -40.14 -0.34
CA ALA A 331 -24.71 -41.21 -1.12
C ALA A 331 -23.73 -42.10 -0.34
N PHE A 332 -23.07 -41.61 0.71
CA PHE A 332 -22.14 -42.37 1.57
C PHE A 332 -22.47 -42.23 3.07
N ALA A 333 -23.71 -41.84 3.41
CA ALA A 333 -24.14 -41.67 4.79
C ALA A 333 -24.16 -42.97 5.59
N GLU A 334 -24.07 -42.89 6.92
CA GLU A 334 -24.22 -44.01 7.85
C GLU A 334 -23.24 -45.16 7.53
N ASN A 335 -21.95 -44.81 7.46
CA ASN A 335 -20.84 -45.72 7.14
C ASN A 335 -19.75 -45.62 8.22
N GLN A 336 -18.56 -46.14 7.94
CA GLN A 336 -17.40 -46.10 8.85
C GLN A 336 -16.19 -45.45 8.15
N LEU A 337 -16.43 -44.52 7.21
CA LEU A 337 -15.39 -43.97 6.35
C LEU A 337 -14.34 -43.22 7.16
N THR A 338 -13.10 -43.66 7.03
CA THR A 338 -11.90 -43.00 7.58
C THR A 338 -11.11 -42.26 6.50
N TYR A 339 -11.36 -42.56 5.23
CA TYR A 339 -10.71 -41.95 4.07
C TYR A 339 -11.70 -41.80 2.90
N VAL A 340 -11.71 -40.62 2.28
CA VAL A 340 -12.47 -40.32 1.07
C VAL A 340 -11.58 -39.53 0.12
N LYS A 341 -11.27 -40.09 -1.06
CA LYS A 341 -10.77 -39.27 -2.18
C LYS A 341 -11.95 -38.79 -3.02
N LEU A 342 -12.17 -37.48 -3.04
CA LEU A 342 -13.16 -36.82 -3.89
C LEU A 342 -12.65 -36.67 -5.33
N SER A 343 -13.59 -36.57 -6.28
CA SER A 343 -13.29 -36.22 -7.67
C SER A 343 -13.00 -34.73 -7.80
N ASN A 344 -11.93 -34.38 -8.51
CA ASN A 344 -11.55 -32.99 -8.80
C ASN A 344 -12.59 -32.23 -9.66
N ASN A 345 -13.53 -32.94 -10.31
CA ASN A 345 -14.55 -32.38 -11.19
C ASN A 345 -15.91 -32.16 -10.51
N LEU A 346 -15.97 -32.18 -9.17
CA LEU A 346 -17.17 -31.82 -8.40
C LEU A 346 -17.34 -30.30 -8.28
N THR A 347 -18.57 -29.81 -8.48
CA THR A 347 -18.92 -28.38 -8.35
C THR A 347 -19.75 -28.06 -7.09
N LYS A 348 -20.20 -29.11 -6.38
CA LYS A 348 -20.87 -29.05 -5.07
C LYS A 348 -20.61 -30.33 -4.28
N ILE A 349 -20.71 -30.26 -2.96
CA ILE A 349 -21.03 -31.43 -2.11
C ILE A 349 -22.55 -31.45 -1.92
N GLY A 350 -23.17 -32.63 -2.02
CA GLY A 350 -24.62 -32.81 -1.86
C GLY A 350 -25.09 -32.72 -0.41
N GLU A 351 -26.39 -32.88 -0.19
CA GLU A 351 -26.97 -32.98 1.16
C GLU A 351 -26.61 -34.34 1.79
N GLY A 352 -26.19 -34.33 3.06
CA GLY A 352 -25.91 -35.52 3.88
C GLY A 352 -24.85 -36.50 3.34
N VAL A 353 -24.05 -36.12 2.34
CA VAL A 353 -23.26 -37.09 1.55
C VAL A 353 -22.35 -37.97 2.40
N PHE A 354 -21.72 -37.43 3.45
CA PHE A 354 -20.86 -38.14 4.39
C PHE A 354 -21.35 -38.05 5.84
N PHE A 355 -22.65 -37.85 6.07
CA PHE A 355 -23.28 -37.90 7.39
C PHE A 355 -22.99 -39.24 8.11
N ASP A 356 -22.81 -39.23 9.43
CA ASP A 356 -22.48 -40.40 10.29
C ASP A 356 -21.35 -41.26 9.70
N ASN A 357 -20.13 -40.76 9.89
CA ASN A 357 -18.90 -41.37 9.39
C ASN A 357 -17.74 -41.09 10.37
N GLN A 358 -16.52 -41.51 10.00
CA GLN A 358 -15.37 -41.55 10.91
C GLN A 358 -14.19 -40.73 10.37
N LEU A 359 -14.47 -39.75 9.49
CA LEU A 359 -13.46 -38.95 8.79
C LEU A 359 -12.74 -38.03 9.77
N THR A 360 -11.40 -38.05 9.76
CA THR A 360 -10.55 -37.15 10.58
C THR A 360 -10.09 -35.90 9.83
N SER A 361 -10.09 -35.97 8.49
CA SER A 361 -9.74 -34.90 7.57
C SER A 361 -10.55 -35.07 6.27
N ILE A 362 -10.72 -33.98 5.51
CA ILE A 362 -11.19 -34.02 4.12
C ILE A 362 -10.63 -32.83 3.32
N GLU A 363 -10.14 -33.09 2.11
CA GLU A 363 -9.85 -32.05 1.12
C GLU A 363 -11.04 -31.89 0.16
N ILE A 364 -11.59 -30.69 0.07
CA ILE A 364 -12.72 -30.37 -0.79
C ILE A 364 -12.20 -29.68 -2.07
N PRO A 365 -12.49 -30.19 -3.28
CA PRO A 365 -11.95 -29.65 -4.54
C PRO A 365 -12.25 -28.16 -4.77
N ASP A 366 -11.27 -27.39 -5.24
CA ASP A 366 -11.34 -25.92 -5.48
C ASP A 366 -12.50 -25.44 -6.38
N GLN A 367 -13.13 -26.34 -7.14
CA GLN A 367 -14.27 -26.03 -8.01
C GLN A 367 -15.63 -26.14 -7.30
N VAL A 368 -15.65 -26.61 -6.05
CA VAL A 368 -16.86 -26.70 -5.22
C VAL A 368 -17.28 -25.30 -4.76
N THR A 369 -18.49 -24.91 -5.16
CA THR A 369 -19.08 -23.60 -4.84
C THR A 369 -20.14 -23.65 -3.74
N GLN A 370 -20.57 -24.86 -3.35
CA GLN A 370 -21.58 -25.12 -2.34
C GLN A 370 -21.27 -26.42 -1.57
N ILE A 371 -21.43 -26.39 -0.25
CA ILE A 371 -21.50 -27.56 0.61
C ILE A 371 -22.95 -27.72 1.09
N GLY A 372 -23.51 -28.92 0.97
CA GLY A 372 -24.92 -29.21 1.30
C GLY A 372 -25.23 -29.24 2.79
N ILE A 373 -26.53 -29.28 3.09
CA ILE A 373 -27.06 -29.50 4.45
C ILE A 373 -26.59 -30.87 4.95
N TYR A 374 -26.25 -31.02 6.24
CA TYR A 374 -25.74 -32.27 6.86
C TYR A 374 -24.48 -32.89 6.23
N ALA A 375 -23.79 -32.22 5.29
CA ALA A 375 -22.82 -32.86 4.39
C ALA A 375 -21.72 -33.70 5.07
N PHE A 376 -21.25 -33.28 6.25
CA PHE A 376 -20.27 -33.94 7.10
C PHE A 376 -20.70 -33.96 8.59
N LEU A 377 -22.01 -33.93 8.89
CA LEU A 377 -22.54 -34.07 10.25
C LEU A 377 -22.08 -35.39 10.89
N ASP A 378 -21.79 -35.37 12.20
CA ASP A 378 -21.40 -36.52 13.03
C ASP A 378 -20.20 -37.28 12.44
N ASN A 379 -19.05 -36.64 12.55
CA ASN A 379 -17.76 -37.12 12.05
C ASN A 379 -16.65 -36.77 13.07
N LYS A 380 -15.38 -36.98 12.69
CA LYS A 380 -14.21 -36.74 13.55
C LYS A 380 -13.27 -35.68 12.98
N LEU A 381 -13.78 -34.80 12.11
CA LEU A 381 -12.96 -33.85 11.37
C LEU A 381 -12.27 -32.90 12.33
N ALA A 382 -10.94 -33.02 12.41
CA ALA A 382 -10.09 -32.09 13.16
C ALA A 382 -9.64 -30.93 12.26
N THR A 383 -9.51 -31.17 10.96
CA THR A 383 -9.17 -30.17 9.94
C THR A 383 -10.02 -30.36 8.68
N VAL A 384 -10.39 -29.24 8.04
CA VAL A 384 -11.08 -29.20 6.75
C VAL A 384 -10.47 -28.09 5.92
N LYS A 385 -10.05 -28.40 4.69
CA LYS A 385 -9.64 -27.40 3.70
C LYS A 385 -10.86 -26.99 2.87
N LEU A 386 -11.36 -25.78 3.10
CA LEU A 386 -12.48 -25.22 2.32
C LEU A 386 -12.00 -24.69 0.96
N PRO A 387 -12.80 -24.84 -0.11
CA PRO A 387 -12.38 -24.45 -1.46
C PRO A 387 -12.54 -22.94 -1.68
N ASN A 388 -11.56 -22.33 -2.36
CA ASN A 388 -11.46 -20.87 -2.55
C ASN A 388 -12.61 -20.20 -3.32
N GLN A 389 -13.55 -20.97 -3.88
CA GLN A 389 -14.74 -20.48 -4.59
C GLN A 389 -16.06 -20.75 -3.85
N LEU A 390 -16.01 -21.23 -2.60
CA LEU A 390 -17.17 -21.55 -1.79
C LEU A 390 -18.04 -20.30 -1.55
N LYS A 391 -19.35 -20.42 -1.77
CA LYS A 391 -20.33 -19.35 -1.56
C LYS A 391 -21.29 -19.68 -0.44
N THR A 392 -21.65 -20.95 -0.27
CA THR A 392 -22.64 -21.38 0.71
C THR A 392 -22.20 -22.64 1.45
N ILE A 393 -22.35 -22.60 2.77
CA ILE A 393 -22.28 -23.77 3.66
C ILE A 393 -23.72 -24.01 4.15
N GLY A 394 -24.25 -25.20 3.90
CA GLY A 394 -25.60 -25.58 4.31
C GLY A 394 -25.74 -25.78 5.82
N ASP A 395 -26.98 -25.95 6.26
CA ASP A 395 -27.31 -26.13 7.68
C ASP A 395 -26.73 -27.46 8.19
N PHE A 396 -26.29 -27.51 9.45
CA PHE A 396 -25.66 -28.68 10.10
C PHE A 396 -24.41 -29.24 9.40
N ALA A 397 -23.86 -28.56 8.38
CA ALA A 397 -22.90 -29.16 7.42
C ALA A 397 -21.63 -29.75 8.04
N PHE A 398 -21.13 -29.19 9.15
CA PHE A 398 -19.99 -29.67 9.93
C PHE A 398 -20.32 -29.80 11.43
N MET A 399 -21.60 -29.91 11.80
CA MET A 399 -21.99 -30.09 13.20
C MET A 399 -21.43 -31.41 13.77
N ALA A 400 -21.19 -31.46 15.09
CA ALA A 400 -20.71 -32.65 15.81
C ALA A 400 -19.42 -33.20 15.19
N ASN A 401 -18.36 -32.39 15.27
CA ASN A 401 -17.03 -32.69 14.75
C ASN A 401 -15.94 -32.27 15.76
N GLN A 402 -14.67 -32.23 15.34
CA GLN A 402 -13.53 -31.97 16.22
C GLN A 402 -12.70 -30.77 15.75
N LEU A 403 -13.30 -29.86 14.96
CA LEU A 403 -12.60 -28.73 14.35
C LEU A 403 -12.11 -27.77 15.43
N THR A 404 -10.79 -27.57 15.53
CA THR A 404 -10.15 -26.60 16.44
C THR A 404 -9.98 -25.22 15.80
N SER A 405 -9.95 -25.16 14.46
CA SER A 405 -9.84 -23.96 13.64
C SER A 405 -10.51 -24.20 12.28
N ILE A 406 -11.06 -23.15 11.67
CA ILE A 406 -11.56 -23.19 10.29
C ILE A 406 -11.23 -21.89 9.56
N GLU A 407 -10.68 -21.98 8.35
CA GLU A 407 -10.43 -20.83 7.48
C GLU A 407 -11.62 -20.66 6.54
N LEU A 408 -12.37 -19.56 6.70
CA LEU A 408 -13.54 -19.26 5.86
C LEU A 408 -13.08 -18.48 4.61
N PRO A 409 -13.31 -19.00 3.38
CA PRO A 409 -12.81 -18.34 2.17
C PRO A 409 -13.54 -17.02 1.91
N THR A 410 -12.82 -16.02 1.39
CA THR A 410 -13.33 -14.65 1.22
C THR A 410 -14.54 -14.54 0.29
N THR A 411 -14.79 -15.54 -0.56
CA THR A 411 -15.95 -15.63 -1.45
C THR A 411 -17.26 -16.04 -0.77
N LEU A 412 -17.21 -16.47 0.51
CA LEU A 412 -18.34 -17.00 1.25
C LEU A 412 -19.44 -15.95 1.48
N GLN A 413 -20.69 -16.36 1.32
CA GLN A 413 -21.87 -15.48 1.34
C GLN A 413 -22.88 -15.86 2.42
N THR A 414 -23.09 -17.16 2.66
CA THR A 414 -24.02 -17.65 3.69
C THR A 414 -23.46 -18.84 4.45
N ILE A 415 -23.70 -18.84 5.76
CA ILE A 415 -23.40 -19.94 6.68
C ILE A 415 -24.74 -20.40 7.27
N GLY A 416 -25.07 -21.68 7.12
CA GLY A 416 -26.35 -22.25 7.53
C GLY A 416 -26.55 -22.34 9.05
N GLU A 417 -27.78 -22.69 9.44
CA GLU A 417 -28.14 -22.98 10.83
C GLU A 417 -27.31 -24.17 11.35
N TRP A 418 -26.86 -24.12 12.62
CA TRP A 418 -26.03 -25.17 13.24
C TRP A 418 -24.72 -25.54 12.50
N ALA A 419 -24.31 -24.82 11.45
CA ALA A 419 -23.33 -25.31 10.46
C ALA A 419 -21.97 -25.76 11.04
N PHE A 420 -21.49 -25.13 12.11
CA PHE A 420 -20.28 -25.50 12.86
C PHE A 420 -20.56 -25.73 14.36
N SER A 421 -21.81 -26.02 14.73
CA SER A 421 -22.20 -26.29 16.12
C SER A 421 -21.54 -27.56 16.66
N GLU A 422 -21.35 -27.66 17.98
CA GLU A 422 -20.73 -28.82 18.65
C GLU A 422 -19.35 -29.17 18.05
N ASN A 423 -18.42 -28.22 18.14
CA ASN A 423 -17.04 -28.33 17.68
C ASN A 423 -16.06 -27.77 18.74
N GLN A 424 -14.80 -27.54 18.38
CA GLN A 424 -13.74 -27.11 19.30
C GLN A 424 -13.08 -25.80 18.86
N LEU A 425 -13.76 -24.99 18.04
CA LEU A 425 -13.20 -23.79 17.41
C LEU A 425 -12.77 -22.77 18.47
N THR A 426 -11.50 -22.35 18.47
CA THR A 426 -10.94 -21.42 19.49
C THR A 426 -10.99 -19.95 19.10
N SER A 427 -11.06 -19.67 17.81
CA SER A 427 -11.09 -18.34 17.19
C SER A 427 -11.80 -18.40 15.84
N LEU A 428 -12.44 -17.29 15.43
CA LEU A 428 -13.16 -17.20 14.16
C LEU A 428 -13.07 -15.80 13.56
N GLU A 429 -12.72 -15.72 12.27
CA GLU A 429 -12.89 -14.54 11.43
C GLU A 429 -13.97 -14.82 10.37
N ILE A 430 -14.95 -13.92 10.25
CA ILE A 430 -16.09 -14.07 9.35
C ILE A 430 -15.91 -13.11 8.16
N PRO A 431 -15.77 -13.59 6.92
CA PRO A 431 -15.47 -12.74 5.77
C PRO A 431 -16.49 -11.63 5.52
N SER A 432 -15.99 -10.48 5.02
CA SER A 432 -16.77 -9.27 4.69
C SER A 432 -17.94 -9.48 3.72
N ARG A 433 -17.93 -10.60 2.97
CA ARG A 433 -18.96 -10.96 1.98
C ARG A 433 -20.08 -11.85 2.54
N VAL A 434 -19.95 -12.33 3.79
CA VAL A 434 -21.01 -13.08 4.48
C VAL A 434 -22.12 -12.13 4.88
N THR A 435 -23.33 -12.32 4.34
CA THR A 435 -24.50 -11.49 4.63
C THR A 435 -25.54 -12.19 5.51
N SER A 436 -25.40 -13.50 5.71
CA SER A 436 -26.29 -14.30 6.57
C SER A 436 -25.51 -15.39 7.30
N ILE A 437 -25.78 -15.52 8.59
CA ILE A 437 -25.31 -16.59 9.49
C ILE A 437 -26.54 -17.15 10.17
N GLY A 438 -26.76 -18.46 10.09
CA GLY A 438 -27.93 -19.12 10.65
C GLY A 438 -27.95 -19.18 12.18
N GLU A 439 -29.09 -19.56 12.73
CA GLU A 439 -29.26 -19.81 14.16
C GLU A 439 -28.32 -20.94 14.63
N TYR A 440 -27.79 -20.84 15.84
CA TYR A 440 -26.86 -21.83 16.44
C TYR A 440 -25.58 -22.12 15.62
N ALA A 441 -25.26 -21.35 14.57
CA ALA A 441 -24.22 -21.73 13.59
C ALA A 441 -22.82 -21.97 14.17
N PHE A 442 -22.47 -21.30 15.28
CA PHE A 442 -21.20 -21.48 16.01
C PHE A 442 -21.44 -21.76 17.51
N ALA A 443 -22.60 -22.33 17.87
CA ALA A 443 -22.91 -22.69 19.24
C ALA A 443 -22.05 -23.86 19.76
N THR A 444 -21.89 -23.99 21.08
CA THR A 444 -21.17 -25.09 21.74
C THR A 444 -19.77 -25.29 21.12
N ASN A 445 -18.92 -24.28 21.31
CA ASN A 445 -17.56 -24.21 20.78
C ASN A 445 -16.61 -23.62 21.86
N GLN A 446 -15.39 -23.22 21.48
CA GLN A 446 -14.38 -22.68 22.40
C GLN A 446 -13.96 -21.24 22.03
N LEU A 447 -14.82 -20.51 21.30
CA LEU A 447 -14.46 -19.24 20.69
C LEU A 447 -14.14 -18.20 21.75
N SER A 448 -12.89 -17.75 21.78
CA SER A 448 -12.40 -16.71 22.71
C SER A 448 -12.56 -15.29 22.15
N ASN A 449 -12.58 -15.17 20.81
CA ASN A 449 -12.84 -13.96 20.05
C ASN A 449 -13.61 -14.28 18.76
N VAL A 450 -14.46 -13.33 18.34
CA VAL A 450 -15.17 -13.31 17.04
C VAL A 450 -15.15 -11.89 16.52
N ILE A 451 -14.95 -11.71 15.21
CA ILE A 451 -15.18 -10.44 14.50
C ILE A 451 -16.43 -10.61 13.62
N ILE A 452 -17.45 -9.78 13.86
CA ILE A 452 -18.68 -9.76 13.05
C ILE A 452 -18.53 -8.65 11.98
N PRO A 453 -18.69 -8.95 10.68
CA PRO A 453 -18.50 -7.96 9.63
C PRO A 453 -19.70 -7.00 9.49
N LEU A 454 -19.44 -5.81 8.95
CA LEU A 454 -20.43 -4.75 8.69
C LEU A 454 -21.52 -5.12 7.66
N SER A 455 -21.40 -6.28 7.01
CA SER A 455 -22.42 -6.91 6.17
C SER A 455 -23.58 -7.51 6.97
N ILE A 456 -23.37 -7.85 8.26
CA ILE A 456 -24.39 -8.42 9.13
C ILE A 456 -25.27 -7.31 9.72
N THR A 457 -26.58 -7.44 9.52
CA THR A 457 -27.60 -6.54 10.07
C THR A 457 -28.45 -7.18 11.18
N ASN A 458 -28.48 -8.51 11.24
CA ASN A 458 -29.19 -9.29 12.26
C ASN A 458 -28.26 -10.38 12.81
N ILE A 459 -28.05 -10.40 14.12
CA ILE A 459 -27.35 -11.49 14.81
C ILE A 459 -28.41 -12.54 15.18
N ALA A 460 -28.28 -13.78 14.72
CA ALA A 460 -29.31 -14.83 14.81
C ALA A 460 -29.47 -15.46 16.22
N GLU A 461 -30.55 -16.22 16.46
CA GLU A 461 -30.75 -16.94 17.73
C GLU A 461 -29.55 -17.88 18.01
N SER A 462 -29.04 -17.83 19.25
CA SER A 462 -28.01 -18.72 19.80
C SER A 462 -26.71 -18.82 19.00
N VAL A 463 -26.44 -17.91 18.06
CA VAL A 463 -25.38 -18.07 17.05
C VAL A 463 -23.97 -18.26 17.63
N PHE A 464 -23.68 -17.68 18.81
CA PHE A 464 -22.45 -17.90 19.59
C PHE A 464 -22.71 -18.41 21.02
N LEU A 465 -23.87 -19.05 21.27
CA LEU A 465 -24.23 -19.66 22.55
C LEU A 465 -23.17 -20.68 23.02
N ASN A 466 -22.87 -20.73 24.32
CA ASN A 466 -21.95 -21.71 24.93
C ASN A 466 -20.55 -21.66 24.29
N ASN A 467 -19.82 -20.58 24.58
CA ASN A 467 -18.49 -20.27 24.06
C ASN A 467 -17.63 -19.59 25.15
N GLN A 468 -16.47 -19.03 24.78
CA GLN A 468 -15.50 -18.44 25.72
C GLN A 468 -15.24 -16.94 25.45
N LEU A 469 -16.18 -16.24 24.81
CA LEU A 469 -16.00 -14.85 24.39
C LEU A 469 -15.81 -13.95 25.62
N THR A 470 -14.68 -13.28 25.72
CA THR A 470 -14.38 -12.34 26.83
C THR A 470 -14.80 -10.90 26.53
N THR A 471 -14.94 -10.57 25.25
CA THR A 471 -15.38 -9.28 24.70
C THR A 471 -16.12 -9.52 23.39
N ILE A 472 -17.07 -8.64 23.06
CA ILE A 472 -17.65 -8.56 21.71
C ILE A 472 -17.79 -7.09 21.29
N GLU A 473 -17.49 -6.81 20.02
CA GLU A 473 -17.89 -5.56 19.37
C GLU A 473 -19.13 -5.85 18.52
N ILE A 474 -20.21 -5.13 18.75
CA ILE A 474 -21.44 -5.22 17.96
C ILE A 474 -21.33 -4.19 16.83
N PRO A 475 -21.30 -4.59 15.54
CA PRO A 475 -21.11 -3.64 14.44
C PRO A 475 -22.26 -2.64 14.31
N SER A 476 -21.97 -1.44 13.83
CA SER A 476 -22.97 -0.38 13.64
C SER A 476 -24.01 -0.67 12.54
N SER A 477 -23.82 -1.73 11.76
CA SER A 477 -24.80 -2.27 10.82
C SER A 477 -25.94 -3.05 11.49
N VAL A 478 -25.74 -3.54 12.73
CA VAL A 478 -26.68 -4.41 13.43
C VAL A 478 -27.90 -3.64 13.92
N THR A 479 -29.09 -4.15 13.60
CA THR A 479 -30.39 -3.62 14.03
C THR A 479 -31.13 -4.57 14.98
N ASN A 480 -30.78 -5.87 15.00
CA ASN A 480 -31.36 -6.85 15.91
C ASN A 480 -30.30 -7.80 16.49
N ILE A 481 -30.42 -8.10 17.77
CA ILE A 481 -29.62 -9.14 18.46
C ILE A 481 -30.57 -10.22 18.95
N GLY A 482 -30.48 -11.40 18.32
CA GLY A 482 -31.36 -12.54 18.52
C GLY A 482 -31.28 -13.17 19.92
N ARG A 483 -32.33 -13.93 20.23
CA ARG A 483 -32.48 -14.69 21.48
C ARG A 483 -31.23 -15.53 21.76
N TRP A 484 -30.75 -15.56 23.01
CA TRP A 484 -29.53 -16.32 23.41
C TRP A 484 -28.24 -16.09 22.58
N ALA A 485 -28.16 -15.09 21.68
CA ALA A 485 -27.09 -14.97 20.68
C ALA A 485 -25.66 -15.05 21.22
N PHE A 486 -25.43 -14.54 22.43
CA PHE A 486 -24.16 -14.58 23.18
C PHE A 486 -24.33 -15.18 24.58
N GLY A 487 -25.34 -16.02 24.79
CA GLY A 487 -25.57 -16.70 26.08
C GLY A 487 -24.42 -17.64 26.43
N GLU A 488 -24.23 -17.93 27.73
CA GLU A 488 -23.22 -18.89 28.22
C GLU A 488 -21.81 -18.57 27.69
N ASN A 489 -21.28 -17.41 28.08
CA ASN A 489 -20.00 -16.85 27.62
C ASN A 489 -19.26 -16.13 28.76
N GLN A 490 -18.17 -15.41 28.47
CA GLN A 490 -17.31 -14.78 29.48
C GLN A 490 -17.26 -13.25 29.34
N ILE A 491 -18.24 -12.64 28.66
CA ILE A 491 -18.18 -11.23 28.25
C ILE A 491 -18.22 -10.33 29.49
N SER A 492 -17.18 -9.53 29.70
CA SER A 492 -17.06 -8.69 30.91
C SER A 492 -17.67 -7.30 30.79
N SER A 493 -17.77 -6.79 29.57
CA SER A 493 -18.36 -5.49 29.23
C SER A 493 -18.93 -5.50 27.82
N LEU A 494 -20.02 -4.76 27.61
CA LEU A 494 -20.73 -4.68 26.33
C LEU A 494 -21.09 -3.22 26.01
N GLU A 495 -21.01 -2.83 24.74
CA GLU A 495 -21.70 -1.65 24.22
C GLU A 495 -22.70 -2.06 23.13
N ILE A 496 -23.92 -1.57 23.24
CA ILE A 496 -25.03 -1.82 22.31
C ILE A 496 -25.19 -0.54 21.46
N PRO A 497 -24.85 -0.58 20.15
CA PRO A 497 -24.86 0.59 19.29
C PRO A 497 -26.24 1.22 19.15
N LYS A 498 -26.27 2.54 18.89
CA LYS A 498 -27.51 3.31 18.73
C LYS A 498 -28.45 2.83 17.61
N ASN A 499 -27.94 2.02 16.67
CA ASN A 499 -28.68 1.48 15.54
C ASN A 499 -29.42 0.17 15.89
N VAL A 500 -29.14 -0.45 17.04
CA VAL A 500 -29.83 -1.66 17.51
C VAL A 500 -31.24 -1.29 17.94
N ILE A 501 -32.22 -1.77 17.17
CA ILE A 501 -33.65 -1.57 17.38
C ILE A 501 -34.16 -2.51 18.46
N THR A 502 -33.71 -3.77 18.47
CA THR A 502 -34.20 -4.81 19.39
C THR A 502 -33.04 -5.67 19.92
N VAL A 503 -33.16 -6.09 21.19
CA VAL A 503 -32.35 -7.13 21.83
C VAL A 503 -33.30 -8.12 22.48
N GLU A 504 -33.23 -9.37 22.03
CA GLU A 504 -34.19 -10.42 22.37
C GLU A 504 -33.85 -11.19 23.67
N ASP A 505 -34.74 -12.09 24.08
CA ASP A 505 -34.66 -12.72 25.41
C ASP A 505 -33.34 -13.45 25.64
N ASN A 506 -32.76 -13.29 26.84
CA ASN A 506 -31.53 -13.97 27.26
C ASN A 506 -30.31 -13.78 26.33
N ALA A 507 -30.31 -12.79 25.43
CA ALA A 507 -29.25 -12.61 24.42
C ALA A 507 -27.80 -12.52 24.97
N PHE A 508 -27.63 -12.14 26.23
CA PHE A 508 -26.35 -12.08 26.94
C PHE A 508 -26.42 -12.76 28.33
N THR A 509 -27.24 -13.80 28.47
CA THR A 509 -27.41 -14.55 29.72
C THR A 509 -26.16 -15.36 30.08
N ASP A 510 -25.97 -15.69 31.36
CA ASP A 510 -24.81 -16.40 31.92
C ASP A 510 -23.47 -15.92 31.33
N ASN A 511 -23.12 -14.69 31.68
CA ASN A 511 -21.92 -13.97 31.26
C ASN A 511 -21.25 -13.30 32.46
N SER A 512 -20.14 -12.61 32.24
CA SER A 512 -19.37 -11.91 33.29
C SER A 512 -19.62 -10.39 33.34
N LEU A 513 -20.76 -9.91 32.82
CA LEU A 513 -20.98 -8.48 32.56
C LEU A 513 -21.00 -7.65 33.85
N LYS A 514 -20.16 -6.61 33.89
CA LYS A 514 -20.15 -5.59 34.94
C LYS A 514 -20.58 -4.21 34.46
N HIS A 515 -20.32 -3.92 33.19
CA HIS A 515 -20.66 -2.64 32.56
C HIS A 515 -21.29 -2.89 31.20
N VAL A 516 -22.57 -2.53 31.06
CA VAL A 516 -23.31 -2.56 29.78
C VAL A 516 -23.67 -1.14 29.39
N ARG A 517 -23.30 -0.69 28.20
CA ARG A 517 -23.59 0.65 27.68
C ARG A 517 -24.63 0.55 26.55
N ILE A 518 -25.76 1.23 26.68
CA ILE A 518 -26.85 1.18 25.70
C ILE A 518 -27.05 2.59 25.13
N LEU A 519 -26.64 2.79 23.88
CA LEU A 519 -26.49 4.13 23.30
C LEU A 519 -27.78 4.75 22.73
N SER A 520 -28.86 3.98 22.63
CA SER A 520 -30.17 4.43 22.11
C SER A 520 -31.21 4.50 23.22
N ASP A 521 -32.02 5.55 23.20
CA ASP A 521 -33.16 5.73 24.10
C ASP A 521 -34.28 4.72 23.86
N ALA A 522 -34.33 4.13 22.66
CA ALA A 522 -35.50 3.47 22.10
C ALA A 522 -35.26 2.00 21.71
N THR A 523 -34.08 1.44 22.01
CA THR A 523 -33.83 0.01 21.82
C THR A 523 -34.84 -0.79 22.64
N ILE A 524 -35.57 -1.68 21.97
CA ILE A 524 -36.53 -2.60 22.56
C ILE A 524 -35.73 -3.70 23.27
N LEU A 525 -35.78 -3.67 24.59
CA LEU A 525 -35.15 -4.67 25.46
C LEU A 525 -36.24 -5.65 25.91
N LEU A 526 -36.15 -6.91 25.45
CA LEU A 526 -37.07 -7.99 25.88
C LEU A 526 -36.64 -8.59 27.23
N GLU A 527 -37.13 -9.78 27.61
CA GLU A 527 -37.03 -10.27 28.98
C GLU A 527 -35.68 -10.98 29.26
N ASP A 528 -35.17 -10.86 30.49
CA ASP A 528 -34.01 -11.65 30.98
C ASP A 528 -32.70 -11.56 30.16
N ILE A 529 -32.52 -10.53 29.32
CA ILE A 529 -31.32 -10.30 28.46
C ILE A 529 -30.00 -10.54 29.19
N PHE A 530 -29.83 -9.97 30.39
CA PHE A 530 -28.61 -10.06 31.22
C PHE A 530 -28.80 -10.99 32.43
N ASN A 531 -29.67 -12.00 32.33
CA ASN A 531 -29.89 -12.98 33.38
C ASN A 531 -28.59 -13.76 33.70
N MET A 532 -28.51 -14.33 34.91
CA MET A 532 -27.36 -15.08 35.44
C MET A 532 -25.98 -14.34 35.46
N ASN A 533 -25.92 -13.06 35.10
CA ASN A 533 -24.71 -12.23 35.21
C ASN A 533 -24.43 -11.76 36.65
N PRO A 534 -23.23 -11.21 36.93
CA PRO A 534 -22.89 -10.63 38.23
C PRO A 534 -23.91 -9.62 38.77
N SER A 535 -24.25 -9.73 40.05
CA SER A 535 -25.25 -8.87 40.70
C SER A 535 -24.82 -7.41 40.89
N ASP A 536 -23.56 -7.09 40.61
CA ASP A 536 -23.01 -5.73 40.56
C ASP A 536 -23.03 -5.11 39.14
N LEU A 537 -23.69 -5.76 38.18
CA LEU A 537 -23.92 -5.23 36.83
C LEU A 537 -24.53 -3.81 36.85
N THR A 538 -23.80 -2.88 36.23
CA THR A 538 -24.20 -1.49 36.01
C THR A 538 -24.53 -1.25 34.54
N ILE A 539 -25.76 -0.82 34.28
CA ILE A 539 -26.26 -0.42 32.96
C ILE A 539 -26.12 1.10 32.82
N TYR A 540 -25.50 1.52 31.72
CA TYR A 540 -25.32 2.92 31.35
C TYR A 540 -26.28 3.27 30.21
N GLY A 541 -27.13 4.27 30.41
CA GLY A 541 -28.04 4.79 29.40
C GLY A 541 -28.36 6.27 29.61
N HIS A 542 -29.25 6.84 28.81
CA HIS A 542 -29.76 8.19 29.03
C HIS A 542 -30.92 8.22 30.06
N ASP A 543 -31.20 9.40 30.61
CA ASP A 543 -32.37 9.59 31.46
C ASP A 543 -33.67 9.38 30.66
N ALA A 544 -34.67 8.75 31.29
CA ALA A 544 -35.94 8.31 30.68
C ALA A 544 -35.83 7.34 29.47
N SER A 545 -34.68 6.70 29.24
CA SER A 545 -34.48 5.68 28.19
C SER A 545 -35.11 4.32 28.51
N THR A 546 -35.27 3.46 27.50
CA THR A 546 -35.59 2.03 27.69
C THR A 546 -34.55 1.31 28.55
N ALA A 547 -33.27 1.66 28.45
CA ALA A 547 -32.20 1.13 29.31
C ALA A 547 -32.43 1.45 30.79
N GLN A 548 -32.86 2.68 31.11
CA GLN A 548 -33.23 3.07 32.47
C GLN A 548 -34.48 2.33 32.95
N ALA A 549 -35.49 2.16 32.10
CA ALA A 549 -36.70 1.40 32.44
C ALA A 549 -36.39 -0.07 32.73
N TYR A 550 -35.56 -0.71 31.88
CA TYR A 550 -35.10 -2.09 32.05
C TYR A 550 -34.31 -2.28 33.35
N ALA A 551 -33.32 -1.41 33.61
CA ALA A 551 -32.50 -1.51 34.83
C ALA A 551 -33.36 -1.40 36.11
N ASN A 552 -34.37 -0.52 36.12
CA ASN A 552 -35.32 -0.43 37.23
C ASN A 552 -36.21 -1.68 37.36
N GLN A 553 -36.68 -2.26 36.25
CA GLN A 553 -37.53 -3.46 36.22
C GLN A 553 -36.81 -4.70 36.75
N TYR A 554 -35.55 -4.92 36.34
CA TYR A 554 -34.74 -6.09 36.70
C TYR A 554 -33.77 -5.85 37.88
N HIS A 555 -33.87 -4.68 38.52
CA HIS A 555 -33.10 -4.28 39.72
C HIS A 555 -31.57 -4.24 39.53
N HIS A 556 -31.09 -3.96 38.31
CA HIS A 556 -29.68 -3.67 38.04
C HIS A 556 -29.29 -2.28 38.54
N LEU A 557 -27.98 -2.03 38.70
CA LEU A 557 -27.49 -0.67 38.93
C LEU A 557 -27.65 0.14 37.63
N PHE A 558 -28.01 1.41 37.75
CA PHE A 558 -28.14 2.33 36.61
C PHE A 558 -27.30 3.60 36.84
N GLU A 559 -26.47 3.94 35.87
CA GLU A 559 -25.74 5.20 35.80
C GLU A 559 -26.02 5.91 34.47
N LEU A 560 -25.89 7.24 34.44
CA LEU A 560 -26.06 7.98 33.19
C LEU A 560 -24.84 7.79 32.28
N LEU A 561 -25.07 7.64 30.97
CA LEU A 561 -24.05 7.87 29.96
C LEU A 561 -23.53 9.30 30.10
N THR A 562 -22.21 9.46 30.18
CA THR A 562 -21.57 10.77 30.33
C THR A 562 -20.38 10.96 29.39
N TYR A 563 -20.32 12.17 28.83
CA TYR A 563 -19.41 12.61 27.79
C TYR A 563 -18.48 13.71 28.31
N GLN A 564 -17.47 14.09 27.52
CA GLN A 564 -16.44 15.05 27.91
C GLN A 564 -16.19 16.10 26.82
N VAL A 565 -15.72 17.27 27.22
CA VAL A 565 -15.17 18.28 26.30
C VAL A 565 -13.66 18.10 26.22
N ILE A 566 -13.12 17.89 25.02
CA ILE A 566 -11.72 17.52 24.76
C ILE A 566 -11.07 18.63 23.94
N TYR A 567 -9.94 19.18 24.42
CA TYR A 567 -9.30 20.36 23.83
C TYR A 567 -7.96 20.02 23.16
N HIS A 568 -7.74 20.53 21.94
CA HIS A 568 -6.55 20.31 21.11
C HIS A 568 -5.91 21.65 20.69
N GLY A 569 -4.58 21.79 20.86
CA GLY A 569 -3.87 23.05 20.63
C GLY A 569 -3.75 23.51 19.16
N ASN A 570 -4.15 22.67 18.20
CA ASN A 570 -4.31 23.01 16.78
C ASN A 570 -3.12 23.78 16.15
N SER A 571 -1.97 23.09 16.09
CA SER A 571 -0.67 23.64 15.66
C SER A 571 -0.13 24.78 16.55
N SER A 572 -0.49 24.78 17.84
CA SER A 572 0.27 25.44 18.89
C SER A 572 1.71 24.91 18.93
N VAL A 573 2.68 25.78 19.22
CA VAL A 573 4.11 25.42 19.34
C VAL A 573 4.61 25.41 20.79
N GLN A 574 3.86 25.99 21.72
CA GLN A 574 4.09 25.94 23.17
C GLN A 574 2.75 25.91 23.93
N GLY A 575 2.81 25.65 25.24
CA GLY A 575 1.66 25.53 26.13
C GLY A 575 1.09 24.12 26.22
N ASN A 576 0.12 23.94 27.12
CA ASN A 576 -0.68 22.72 27.26
C ASN A 576 -2.14 23.02 26.92
N THR A 577 -2.91 22.01 26.50
CA THR A 577 -4.36 22.18 26.37
C THR A 577 -5.04 22.22 27.73
N PRO A 578 -6.13 22.98 27.90
CA PRO A 578 -6.93 22.91 29.12
C PRO A 578 -7.62 21.54 29.21
N VAL A 579 -7.78 21.03 30.42
CA VAL A 579 -8.40 19.72 30.68
C VAL A 579 -9.69 19.95 31.45
N ASP A 580 -10.82 19.55 30.87
CA ASP A 580 -12.07 19.45 31.60
C ASP A 580 -12.13 18.10 32.32
N THR A 581 -12.15 18.15 33.65
CA THR A 581 -12.21 16.96 34.51
C THR A 581 -13.64 16.48 34.76
N ASN A 582 -14.65 17.20 34.30
CA ASN A 582 -16.05 16.82 34.47
C ASN A 582 -16.45 15.72 33.46
N ARG A 583 -17.58 15.07 33.74
CA ARG A 583 -18.31 14.26 32.76
C ARG A 583 -19.76 14.71 32.76
N TYR A 584 -20.31 14.93 31.58
CA TYR A 584 -21.62 15.54 31.39
C TYR A 584 -22.60 14.52 30.81
N PRO A 585 -23.77 14.27 31.43
CA PRO A 585 -24.84 13.53 30.78
C PRO A 585 -25.44 14.35 29.64
N ARG A 586 -26.15 13.69 28.72
CA ARG A 586 -26.85 14.35 27.61
C ARG A 586 -27.75 15.49 28.11
N ASN A 587 -27.74 16.63 27.42
CA ASN A 587 -28.40 17.90 27.75
C ASN A 587 -27.87 18.62 29.02
N ALA A 588 -26.75 18.21 29.61
CA ALA A 588 -26.11 18.97 30.69
C ALA A 588 -25.17 20.05 30.13
N GLN A 589 -25.07 21.18 30.83
CA GLN A 589 -24.27 22.32 30.38
C GLN A 589 -22.80 22.22 30.81
N ALA A 590 -21.91 22.25 29.82
CA ALA A 590 -20.48 22.44 30.00
C ALA A 590 -20.08 23.91 29.76
N THR A 591 -19.03 24.35 30.46
CA THR A 591 -18.45 25.69 30.26
C THR A 591 -17.19 25.56 29.39
N ILE A 592 -17.16 26.26 28.27
CA ILE A 592 -15.99 26.28 27.38
C ILE A 592 -14.80 26.91 28.11
N LEU A 593 -13.72 26.15 28.29
CA LEU A 593 -12.54 26.59 29.03
C LEU A 593 -11.76 27.66 28.26
N ASP A 594 -11.13 28.58 29.00
CA ASP A 594 -10.21 29.58 28.43
C ASP A 594 -8.83 28.95 28.14
N ASN A 595 -7.91 29.70 27.52
CA ASN A 595 -6.53 29.29 27.23
C ASN A 595 -5.63 29.25 28.50
N ILE A 596 -6.12 28.59 29.55
CA ILE A 596 -5.50 28.49 30.90
C ILE A 596 -4.14 27.79 30.84
N GLY A 597 -3.96 26.86 29.90
CA GLY A 597 -2.69 26.15 29.67
C GLY A 597 -1.65 26.94 28.86
N ALA A 598 -1.94 28.21 28.52
CA ALA A 598 -1.06 29.13 27.81
C ALA A 598 -0.54 28.58 26.47
N LEU A 599 -1.45 28.08 25.62
CA LEU A 599 -1.14 27.72 24.23
C LEU A 599 -0.65 28.94 23.46
N GLU A 600 0.48 28.81 22.76
CA GLU A 600 1.04 29.84 21.88
C GLU A 600 1.27 29.31 20.47
N LYS A 601 1.17 30.21 19.48
CA LYS A 601 1.44 29.92 18.06
C LYS A 601 2.12 31.13 17.43
N THR A 602 3.39 30.98 17.03
CA THR A 602 4.23 32.11 16.63
C THR A 602 3.61 32.93 15.48
N GLY A 603 3.30 34.20 15.75
CA GLY A 603 2.68 35.12 14.79
C GLY A 603 1.16 35.06 14.72
N PHE A 604 0.49 34.36 15.65
CA PHE A 604 -0.96 34.29 15.76
C PHE A 604 -1.42 34.59 17.19
N ALA A 605 -2.61 35.17 17.32
CA ALA A 605 -3.36 35.30 18.56
C ALA A 605 -4.39 34.17 18.69
N PHE A 606 -4.64 33.72 19.91
CA PHE A 606 -5.73 32.80 20.23
C PHE A 606 -7.07 33.55 20.21
N GLU A 607 -8.03 33.09 19.41
CA GLU A 607 -9.36 33.72 19.27
C GLU A 607 -10.46 33.00 20.08
N GLY A 608 -10.29 31.69 20.30
CA GLY A 608 -11.29 30.83 20.94
C GLY A 608 -11.11 29.38 20.52
N TRP A 609 -12.19 28.61 20.49
CA TRP A 609 -12.20 27.22 20.05
C TRP A 609 -13.10 27.03 18.83
N ASN A 610 -12.87 25.97 18.05
CA ASN A 610 -13.70 25.58 16.91
C ASN A 610 -13.88 24.05 16.85
N SER A 611 -14.97 23.54 16.28
CA SER A 611 -15.20 22.09 16.13
C SER A 611 -14.28 21.40 15.10
N THR A 612 -13.54 22.13 14.27
CA THR A 612 -12.60 21.58 13.28
C THR A 612 -11.18 22.14 13.45
N THR A 613 -10.18 21.37 13.02
CA THR A 613 -8.78 21.82 12.91
C THR A 613 -8.61 22.99 11.92
N ALA A 614 -9.44 23.05 10.88
CA ALA A 614 -9.39 24.11 9.87
C ALA A 614 -9.96 25.45 10.35
N GLY A 615 -10.76 25.48 11.41
CA GLY A 615 -11.43 26.70 11.90
C GLY A 615 -12.65 27.12 11.08
N ASP A 616 -13.19 26.20 10.28
CA ASP A 616 -14.38 26.35 9.43
C ASP A 616 -15.65 25.72 10.03
N GLY A 617 -15.52 25.04 11.18
CA GLY A 617 -16.62 24.49 11.95
C GLY A 617 -17.32 25.50 12.85
N ILE A 618 -18.02 25.01 13.88
CA ILE A 618 -18.72 25.85 14.85
C ILE A 618 -17.70 26.53 15.77
N ASP A 619 -17.79 27.86 15.90
CA ASP A 619 -16.99 28.66 16.83
C ASP A 619 -17.56 28.60 18.26
N TYR A 620 -16.68 28.37 19.24
CA TYR A 620 -16.98 28.30 20.66
C TYR A 620 -16.18 29.35 21.43
N ALA A 621 -16.88 30.40 21.87
CA ALA A 621 -16.29 31.46 22.67
C ALA A 621 -15.91 30.95 24.08
N VAL A 622 -14.77 31.40 24.61
CA VAL A 622 -14.34 31.06 25.97
C VAL A 622 -15.35 31.54 27.02
N ASN A 623 -15.58 30.74 28.05
CA ASN A 623 -16.60 30.91 29.09
C ASN A 623 -18.07 30.91 28.60
N SER A 624 -18.34 30.50 27.35
CA SER A 624 -19.70 30.20 26.91
C SER A 624 -20.20 28.87 27.49
N LEU A 625 -21.54 28.69 27.53
CA LEU A 625 -22.18 27.44 27.92
C LEU A 625 -22.65 26.70 26.66
N ILE A 626 -22.46 25.38 26.64
CA ILE A 626 -22.99 24.45 25.62
C ILE A 626 -23.70 23.29 26.32
N ASP A 627 -24.89 22.94 25.84
CA ASP A 627 -25.58 21.70 26.17
C ASP A 627 -24.84 20.51 25.50
N ILE A 628 -24.45 19.49 26.26
CA ILE A 628 -23.67 18.35 25.76
C ILE A 628 -24.58 17.29 25.14
N GLU A 629 -24.28 16.90 23.91
CA GLU A 629 -25.02 15.92 23.10
C GLU A 629 -24.55 14.47 23.35
N GLU A 630 -25.01 13.53 22.53
CA GLU A 630 -24.76 12.07 22.62
C GLU A 630 -23.31 11.62 22.31
N SER A 631 -22.33 12.50 22.40
CA SER A 631 -20.91 12.19 22.12
C SER A 631 -19.95 13.17 22.81
N ASN A 632 -18.66 12.82 22.86
CA ASN A 632 -17.62 13.74 23.34
C ASN A 632 -17.46 14.93 22.38
N LEU A 633 -17.43 16.14 22.93
CA LEU A 633 -17.24 17.37 22.15
C LEU A 633 -15.74 17.67 22.01
N THR A 634 -15.19 17.41 20.82
CA THR A 634 -13.78 17.68 20.51
C THR A 634 -13.61 19.09 19.92
N LEU A 635 -12.74 19.89 20.52
CA LEU A 635 -12.51 21.30 20.24
C LEU A 635 -11.05 21.59 19.91
N TYR A 636 -10.84 22.47 18.93
CA TYR A 636 -9.52 22.83 18.39
C TYR A 636 -9.27 24.33 18.58
N ALA A 637 -8.08 24.72 19.03
CA ALA A 637 -7.74 26.11 19.24
C ALA A 637 -7.82 26.91 17.93
N LYS A 638 -8.50 28.06 17.97
CA LYS A 638 -8.69 28.95 16.82
C LYS A 638 -7.67 30.09 16.88
N TRP A 639 -7.07 30.38 15.72
CA TRP A 639 -5.88 31.22 15.62
C TRP A 639 -6.05 32.30 14.56
N VAL A 640 -6.01 33.57 14.97
CA VAL A 640 -6.01 34.73 14.06
C VAL A 640 -4.58 35.18 13.82
N ALA A 641 -4.20 35.41 12.56
CA ALA A 641 -2.87 35.92 12.22
C ALA A 641 -2.67 37.34 12.76
N ASN A 642 -1.54 37.60 13.42
CA ASN A 642 -1.17 38.93 13.89
C ASN A 642 -1.00 39.88 12.69
N SER A 643 -1.18 41.18 12.92
CA SER A 643 -0.99 42.23 11.91
C SER A 643 0.09 43.22 12.35
N TYR A 644 0.96 43.58 11.42
CA TYR A 644 2.15 44.42 11.66
C TYR A 644 2.21 45.57 10.67
N ASP A 645 2.78 46.70 11.07
CA ASP A 645 2.87 47.90 10.24
C ASP A 645 4.20 47.97 9.45
N VAL A 646 4.09 48.29 8.16
CA VAL A 646 5.22 48.50 7.25
C VAL A 646 5.37 49.98 6.94
N THR A 647 6.47 50.59 7.40
CA THR A 647 6.75 52.03 7.28
C THR A 647 7.86 52.31 6.27
N PHE A 648 7.63 53.29 5.39
CA PHE A 648 8.54 53.61 4.29
C PHE A 648 9.39 54.87 4.57
N HIS A 649 10.64 54.68 5.01
CA HIS A 649 11.58 55.78 5.24
C HIS A 649 12.27 56.22 3.94
N THR A 650 11.71 57.26 3.32
CA THR A 650 12.05 57.68 1.93
C THR A 650 13.41 58.37 1.79
N ASN A 651 14.21 58.51 2.86
CA ASN A 651 15.56 59.09 2.85
C ASN A 651 15.64 60.43 2.09
N GLY A 652 14.65 61.31 2.30
CA GLY A 652 14.56 62.63 1.68
C GLY A 652 13.86 62.66 0.31
N GLY A 653 13.17 61.58 -0.10
CA GLY A 653 12.21 61.60 -1.19
C GLY A 653 10.76 61.86 -0.72
N THR A 654 9.82 61.94 -1.66
CA THR A 654 8.38 62.09 -1.39
C THR A 654 7.84 61.04 -0.42
N VAL A 655 7.09 61.47 0.60
CA VAL A 655 6.51 60.63 1.67
C VAL A 655 5.56 59.57 1.09
N ILE A 656 5.59 58.38 1.69
CA ILE A 656 4.69 57.26 1.41
C ILE A 656 4.01 56.87 2.73
N THR A 657 2.71 56.55 2.68
CA THR A 657 1.93 56.15 3.86
C THR A 657 2.30 54.72 4.30
N PRO A 658 2.39 54.42 5.61
CA PRO A 658 2.50 53.05 6.09
C PRO A 658 1.34 52.17 5.65
N VAL A 659 1.55 50.85 5.64
CA VAL A 659 0.52 49.84 5.35
C VAL A 659 0.62 48.68 6.34
N THR A 660 -0.52 48.17 6.80
CA THR A 660 -0.58 47.04 7.72
C THR A 660 -0.67 45.72 6.94
N VAL A 661 0.09 44.70 7.35
CA VAL A 661 0.18 43.39 6.69
C VAL A 661 0.07 42.27 7.73
N ILE A 662 -0.63 41.18 7.39
CA ILE A 662 -0.74 40.00 8.28
C ILE A 662 0.57 39.21 8.35
N TYR A 663 0.77 38.45 9.43
CA TYR A 663 1.94 37.60 9.64
C TYR A 663 2.21 36.66 8.46
N LYS A 664 3.46 36.65 7.99
CA LYS A 664 3.96 35.99 6.78
C LYS A 664 3.31 36.45 5.46
N GLY A 665 2.52 37.52 5.48
CA GLY A 665 2.04 38.21 4.28
C GLY A 665 3.15 39.01 3.60
N GLN A 666 2.99 39.22 2.29
CA GLN A 666 3.89 40.07 1.50
C GLN A 666 3.32 41.48 1.41
N VAL A 667 4.18 42.49 1.56
CA VAL A 667 3.83 43.88 1.25
C VAL A 667 3.92 44.12 -0.26
N SER A 668 2.97 44.86 -0.84
CA SER A 668 3.06 45.25 -2.26
C SER A 668 4.07 46.40 -2.45
N GLU A 669 4.83 46.40 -3.55
CA GLU A 669 5.77 47.49 -3.82
C GLU A 669 5.02 48.84 -3.99
N PRO A 670 5.35 49.88 -3.20
CA PRO A 670 4.71 51.18 -3.33
C PRO A 670 5.23 51.91 -4.57
N THR A 671 4.46 52.87 -5.08
CA THR A 671 4.91 53.77 -6.14
C THR A 671 6.25 54.40 -5.77
N ALA A 672 7.27 54.20 -6.61
CA ALA A 672 8.63 54.66 -6.35
C ALA A 672 8.68 56.15 -5.95
N PRO A 673 9.30 56.51 -4.82
CA PRO A 673 9.37 57.89 -4.38
C PRO A 673 10.21 58.72 -5.35
N THR A 674 10.10 60.05 -5.28
CA THR A 674 10.92 60.97 -6.08
C THR A 674 11.77 61.89 -5.21
N LYS A 675 13.00 62.20 -5.66
CA LYS A 675 13.98 63.06 -4.99
C LYS A 675 14.76 63.83 -6.05
N ALA A 676 14.86 65.15 -5.90
CA ALA A 676 15.49 66.00 -6.92
C ALA A 676 16.97 65.62 -7.15
N GLY A 677 17.36 65.47 -8.43
CA GLY A 677 18.73 65.14 -8.83
C GLY A 677 19.23 63.75 -8.41
N HIS A 678 18.33 62.84 -8.05
CA HIS A 678 18.66 61.45 -7.72
C HIS A 678 17.75 60.49 -8.50
N THR A 679 18.25 59.29 -8.82
CA THR A 679 17.43 58.16 -9.24
C THR A 679 17.18 57.22 -8.07
N PHE A 680 15.95 56.71 -7.97
CA PHE A 680 15.59 55.71 -6.97
C PHE A 680 16.25 54.36 -7.29
N ALA A 681 16.76 53.68 -6.27
CA ALA A 681 17.60 52.48 -6.40
C ALA A 681 17.09 51.27 -5.58
N GLY A 682 15.81 51.30 -5.19
CA GLY A 682 15.15 50.21 -4.44
C GLY A 682 15.03 50.47 -2.93
N TRP A 683 14.33 49.55 -2.27
CA TRP A 683 14.07 49.52 -0.84
C TRP A 683 15.01 48.56 -0.11
N TYR A 684 15.35 48.87 1.14
CA TYR A 684 16.35 48.17 1.95
C TYR A 684 15.83 47.95 3.39
N LYS A 685 16.27 46.87 4.04
CA LYS A 685 15.87 46.48 5.41
C LYS A 685 16.58 47.28 6.50
N ASP A 686 17.75 47.84 6.18
CA ASP A 686 18.61 48.56 7.12
C ASP A 686 18.82 50.02 6.70
N GLU A 687 18.93 50.91 7.69
CA GLU A 687 19.22 52.34 7.47
C GLU A 687 20.57 52.58 6.75
N ALA A 688 21.52 51.65 6.90
CA ALA A 688 22.82 51.68 6.22
C ALA A 688 22.78 51.15 4.77
N LEU A 689 21.61 50.73 4.27
CA LEU A 689 21.31 50.39 2.87
C LEU A 689 22.18 49.24 2.30
N ASN A 690 22.43 48.20 3.11
CA ASN A 690 23.21 47.03 2.74
C ASN A 690 22.35 45.88 2.23
N ILE A 691 21.22 45.62 2.90
CA ILE A 691 20.35 44.45 2.68
C ILE A 691 19.10 44.92 1.91
N PRO A 692 18.93 44.57 0.63
CA PRO A 692 17.73 44.94 -0.13
C PRO A 692 16.48 44.25 0.43
N TRP A 693 15.32 44.85 0.19
CA TRP A 693 14.01 44.24 0.35
C TRP A 693 13.51 43.73 -1.01
N ASP A 694 13.07 42.48 -1.06
CA ASP A 694 12.47 41.87 -2.24
C ASP A 694 10.97 41.64 -2.03
N PHE A 695 10.15 42.48 -2.67
CA PHE A 695 8.68 42.40 -2.60
C PHE A 695 8.10 41.09 -3.17
N ALA A 696 8.89 40.28 -3.89
CA ALA A 696 8.46 38.98 -4.41
C ALA A 696 8.79 37.80 -3.48
N THR A 697 9.70 37.95 -2.50
CA THR A 697 10.15 36.83 -1.64
C THR A 697 10.15 37.13 -0.14
N ASP A 698 10.33 38.39 0.27
CA ASP A 698 10.30 38.78 1.68
C ASP A 698 8.86 38.85 2.23
N VAL A 699 8.72 38.56 3.52
CA VAL A 699 7.44 38.50 4.23
C VAL A 699 7.51 39.25 5.57
N ILE A 700 6.38 39.80 5.99
CA ILE A 700 6.27 40.57 7.23
C ILE A 700 6.08 39.63 8.42
N ILE A 701 6.98 39.71 9.41
CA ILE A 701 6.92 38.91 10.66
C ILE A 701 6.87 39.76 11.93
N GLU A 702 7.18 41.04 11.81
CA GLU A 702 7.18 42.08 12.86
C GLU A 702 7.03 43.46 12.21
N ASP A 703 6.84 44.53 13.00
CA ASP A 703 6.75 45.90 12.48
C ASP A 703 8.04 46.29 11.75
N THR A 704 7.92 46.63 10.47
CA THR A 704 9.04 46.67 9.51
C THR A 704 9.26 48.08 8.97
N ILE A 705 10.50 48.56 8.96
CA ILE A 705 10.87 49.85 8.34
C ILE A 705 11.71 49.59 7.08
N LEU A 706 11.27 50.10 5.94
CA LEU A 706 11.96 49.99 4.66
C LEU A 706 12.57 51.32 4.24
N TYR A 707 13.86 51.31 3.88
CA TYR A 707 14.67 52.50 3.62
C TYR A 707 14.95 52.68 2.13
N ALA A 708 14.70 53.89 1.59
CA ALA A 708 14.89 54.18 0.16
C ALA A 708 16.37 54.47 -0.19
N LYS A 709 16.91 53.77 -1.19
CA LYS A 709 18.25 54.04 -1.72
C LYS A 709 18.22 54.98 -2.92
N TRP A 710 19.25 55.81 -3.04
CA TRP A 710 19.31 56.90 -4.01
C TRP A 710 20.68 56.99 -4.66
N ASN A 711 20.73 56.97 -5.99
CA ASN A 711 21.93 57.26 -6.77
C ASN A 711 21.92 58.73 -7.23
N VAL A 712 23.03 59.45 -7.09
CA VAL A 712 23.10 60.88 -7.47
C VAL A 712 23.28 61.01 -8.99
N VAL A 713 22.51 61.87 -9.64
CA VAL A 713 22.60 62.12 -11.09
C VAL A 713 23.85 62.96 -11.41
N GLN A 714 24.45 62.70 -12.57
CA GLN A 714 25.52 63.52 -13.16
C GLN A 714 25.05 64.13 -14.48
N TYR A 715 25.61 65.28 -14.84
CA TYR A 715 25.28 66.04 -16.05
C TYR A 715 26.54 66.39 -16.84
N THR A 716 26.40 66.45 -18.15
CA THR A 716 27.49 66.69 -19.10
C THR A 716 27.68 68.19 -19.36
N LEU A 717 28.88 68.70 -19.11
CA LEU A 717 29.32 70.03 -19.54
C LEU A 717 30.20 69.93 -20.78
N ASN A 718 29.72 70.42 -21.92
CA ASN A 718 30.44 70.45 -23.19
C ASN A 718 31.05 71.82 -23.47
N PHE A 719 32.13 71.87 -24.26
CA PHE A 719 32.88 73.10 -24.54
C PHE A 719 33.05 73.36 -26.04
N ASN A 720 32.33 74.35 -26.57
CA ASN A 720 32.46 74.84 -27.93
C ASN A 720 33.46 76.01 -27.97
N THR A 721 34.66 75.74 -28.49
CA THR A 721 35.79 76.68 -28.49
C THR A 721 35.71 77.74 -29.60
N THR A 722 34.65 77.73 -30.42
CA THR A 722 34.37 78.68 -31.51
C THR A 722 35.57 78.93 -32.45
N GLY A 723 36.36 77.88 -32.70
CA GLY A 723 37.56 77.92 -33.54
C GLY A 723 38.88 78.23 -32.79
N GLY A 724 38.92 78.02 -31.47
CA GLY A 724 40.17 77.85 -30.70
C GLY A 724 40.49 76.38 -30.41
N SER A 725 41.62 76.13 -29.74
CA SER A 725 42.06 74.79 -29.31
C SER A 725 40.97 74.01 -28.56
N SER A 726 40.81 72.71 -28.85
CA SER A 726 39.78 71.84 -28.27
C SER A 726 39.87 71.71 -26.74
N VAL A 727 38.72 71.51 -26.10
CA VAL A 727 38.57 71.32 -24.65
C VAL A 727 37.65 70.11 -24.41
N PRO A 728 38.05 69.10 -23.63
CA PRO A 728 37.20 67.94 -23.32
C PRO A 728 35.95 68.32 -22.52
N SER A 729 34.87 67.58 -22.69
CA SER A 729 33.69 67.67 -21.84
C SER A 729 33.95 67.10 -20.44
N GLN A 730 33.11 67.48 -19.47
CA GLN A 730 33.16 67.03 -18.09
C GLN A 730 31.84 66.36 -17.69
N GLN A 731 31.93 65.29 -16.90
CA GLN A 731 30.79 64.81 -16.11
C GLN A 731 30.84 65.47 -14.73
N VAL A 732 29.72 66.01 -14.28
CA VAL A 732 29.63 66.83 -13.06
C VAL A 732 28.41 66.39 -12.26
N ILE A 733 28.60 66.18 -10.96
CA ILE A 733 27.52 65.76 -10.04
C ILE A 733 26.45 66.86 -9.95
N TYR A 734 25.18 66.47 -9.85
CA TYR A 734 24.07 67.40 -9.68
C TYR A 734 24.33 68.44 -8.58
N ASN A 735 24.05 69.70 -8.92
CA ASN A 735 24.14 70.86 -8.03
C ASN A 735 25.55 71.15 -7.50
N THR A 736 26.61 70.65 -8.16
CA THR A 736 28.01 71.05 -7.90
C THR A 736 28.57 71.89 -9.06
N PRO A 737 29.58 72.74 -8.82
CA PRO A 737 30.23 73.51 -9.88
C PRO A 737 31.14 72.63 -10.73
N ALA A 738 31.17 72.90 -12.04
CA ALA A 738 32.12 72.27 -12.94
C ALA A 738 33.54 72.82 -12.73
N THR A 739 34.56 72.02 -13.05
CA THR A 739 35.96 72.48 -12.95
C THR A 739 36.27 73.44 -14.09
N LYS A 740 36.89 74.60 -13.82
CA LYS A 740 37.32 75.50 -14.90
C LYS A 740 38.40 74.78 -15.76
N PRO A 741 38.20 74.58 -17.08
CA PRO A 741 39.25 74.07 -17.94
C PRO A 741 40.38 75.10 -18.11
N ALA A 742 41.52 74.65 -18.64
CA ALA A 742 42.52 75.58 -19.17
C ALA A 742 41.89 76.49 -20.25
N ASP A 743 42.26 77.77 -20.24
CA ASP A 743 41.70 78.73 -21.20
C ASP A 743 42.18 78.38 -22.63
N PRO A 744 41.26 78.24 -23.61
CA PRO A 744 41.63 77.85 -24.95
C PRO A 744 42.44 78.95 -25.65
N THR A 745 43.16 78.58 -26.70
CA THR A 745 43.98 79.52 -27.49
C THR A 745 43.48 79.64 -28.93
N LYS A 746 43.62 80.83 -29.51
CA LYS A 746 43.23 81.14 -30.90
C LYS A 746 44.13 82.25 -31.45
N ALA A 747 44.90 81.95 -32.50
CA ALA A 747 45.93 82.86 -33.00
C ALA A 747 45.36 84.22 -33.44
N GLY A 748 45.94 85.32 -32.93
CA GLY A 748 45.49 86.70 -33.18
C GLY A 748 44.40 87.22 -32.25
N TYR A 749 43.88 86.38 -31.34
CA TYR A 749 42.79 86.72 -30.43
C TYR A 749 43.16 86.46 -28.96
N THR A 750 42.58 87.25 -28.06
CA THR A 750 42.60 87.04 -26.62
C THR A 750 41.29 86.37 -26.18
N PHE A 751 41.37 85.34 -25.33
CA PHE A 751 40.20 84.66 -24.77
C PHE A 751 39.48 85.56 -23.76
N ALA A 752 38.15 85.66 -23.87
CA ALA A 752 37.33 86.57 -23.08
C ALA A 752 36.46 85.89 -22.02
N GLY A 753 36.45 84.55 -21.97
CA GLY A 753 35.63 83.76 -21.06
C GLY A 753 34.65 82.82 -21.75
N TRP A 754 34.01 81.98 -20.93
CA TRP A 754 32.99 81.01 -21.32
C TRP A 754 31.58 81.58 -21.12
N TYR A 755 30.68 81.30 -22.06
CA TYR A 755 29.30 81.79 -22.08
C TYR A 755 28.30 80.65 -22.23
N LYS A 756 27.10 80.80 -21.67
CA LYS A 756 26.02 79.79 -21.71
C LYS A 756 25.32 79.73 -23.07
N ASP A 757 25.56 80.73 -23.91
CA ASP A 757 24.91 80.94 -25.21
C ASP A 757 25.93 81.33 -26.29
N ALA A 758 25.66 80.92 -27.54
CA ALA A 758 26.52 81.19 -28.69
C ALA A 758 26.54 82.67 -29.13
N GLN A 759 25.62 83.47 -28.60
CA GLN A 759 25.49 84.91 -28.77
C GLN A 759 26.32 85.70 -27.74
N PHE A 760 26.93 84.99 -26.78
CA PHE A 760 27.83 85.51 -25.74
C PHE A 760 27.21 86.61 -24.86
N THR A 761 25.94 86.42 -24.48
CA THR A 761 25.17 87.33 -23.62
C THR A 761 25.30 86.99 -22.14
N THR A 762 25.36 85.70 -21.78
CA THR A 762 25.37 85.21 -20.40
C THR A 762 26.67 84.45 -20.11
N THR A 763 27.52 84.96 -19.23
CA THR A 763 28.75 84.27 -18.81
C THR A 763 28.47 83.02 -17.99
N TRP A 764 29.32 82.00 -18.08
CA TRP A 764 29.39 80.90 -17.11
C TRP A 764 30.53 81.14 -16.11
N ASN A 765 30.23 81.06 -14.81
CA ASN A 765 31.19 81.25 -13.72
C ASN A 765 31.40 79.95 -12.96
N PHE A 766 32.54 79.29 -13.19
CA PHE A 766 32.91 78.02 -12.54
C PHE A 766 33.04 78.07 -11.00
N SER A 767 32.97 79.25 -10.39
CA SER A 767 32.94 79.41 -8.93
C SER A 767 31.54 79.57 -8.33
N THR A 768 30.48 79.76 -9.15
CA THR A 768 29.11 80.00 -8.66
C THR A 768 28.00 79.30 -9.46
N ASP A 769 28.24 78.98 -10.73
CA ASP A 769 27.30 78.21 -11.55
C ASP A 769 27.48 76.71 -11.29
N VAL A 770 26.36 76.03 -11.07
CA VAL A 770 26.28 74.61 -10.73
C VAL A 770 25.52 73.83 -11.80
N MET A 771 25.84 72.56 -11.96
CA MET A 771 25.26 71.71 -13.00
C MET A 771 23.92 71.12 -12.56
N THR A 772 22.82 71.63 -13.14
CA THR A 772 21.45 71.15 -12.89
C THR A 772 20.80 70.52 -14.13
N ALA A 773 21.44 70.65 -15.29
CA ALA A 773 21.10 70.04 -16.57
C ALA A 773 22.36 69.94 -17.44
N ASP A 774 22.30 69.19 -18.55
CA ASP A 774 23.36 69.20 -19.56
C ASP A 774 23.51 70.58 -20.20
N HIS A 775 24.76 71.00 -20.41
CA HIS A 775 25.10 72.34 -20.89
C HIS A 775 26.21 72.31 -21.93
N THR A 776 26.23 73.33 -22.80
CA THR A 776 27.34 73.59 -23.74
C THR A 776 27.78 75.03 -23.58
N LEU A 777 29.06 75.25 -23.31
CA LEU A 777 29.64 76.58 -23.13
C LEU A 777 30.38 77.04 -24.37
N PHE A 778 30.27 78.32 -24.70
CA PHE A 778 30.82 78.93 -25.90
C PHE A 778 31.96 79.90 -25.55
N ALA A 779 33.10 79.73 -26.20
CA ALA A 779 34.28 80.59 -26.02
C ALA A 779 34.10 81.94 -26.74
N LYS A 780 34.30 83.05 -26.03
CA LYS A 780 34.32 84.41 -26.60
C LYS A 780 35.76 84.90 -26.82
N TRP A 781 35.96 85.73 -27.83
CA TRP A 781 37.27 86.18 -28.29
C TRP A 781 37.29 87.67 -28.61
N PHE A 782 38.40 88.36 -28.31
CA PHE A 782 38.69 89.73 -28.75
C PHE A 782 39.90 89.74 -29.71
N ALA A 783 39.86 90.52 -30.78
CA ALA A 783 40.97 90.65 -31.72
C ALA A 783 42.01 91.68 -31.21
N ASN A 784 43.30 91.38 -31.35
CA ASN A 784 44.36 92.19 -30.74
C ASN A 784 44.76 93.38 -31.64
N GLY A 785 44.53 94.61 -31.16
CA GLY A 785 44.97 95.86 -31.80
C GLY A 785 46.40 96.27 -31.42
N SER A 786 47.02 97.16 -32.21
CA SER A 786 48.45 97.50 -32.10
C SER A 786 48.73 98.94 -31.63
N SER A 787 49.51 99.08 -30.54
CA SER A 787 50.66 100.01 -30.37
C SER A 787 50.99 100.33 -28.89
N GLY A 788 52.27 100.61 -28.57
CA GLY A 788 52.59 101.69 -27.58
C GLY A 788 53.21 101.42 -26.19
N GLY A 789 54.41 100.81 -26.10
CA GLY A 789 55.56 101.33 -25.31
C GLY A 789 55.66 101.27 -23.75
N GLY A 790 56.82 100.79 -23.24
CA GLY A 790 57.35 100.96 -21.86
C GLY A 790 56.76 100.02 -20.78
N GLY A 791 57.43 99.60 -19.69
CA GLY A 791 58.81 99.80 -19.19
C GLY A 791 58.84 100.20 -17.68
N SER A 792 59.73 99.74 -16.78
CA SER A 792 60.81 98.73 -16.85
C SER A 792 61.33 98.35 -15.43
N SER A 793 62.20 97.33 -15.29
CA SER A 793 62.85 96.81 -14.04
C SER A 793 61.91 96.11 -13.01
N ASN A 794 62.36 95.28 -12.04
CA ASN A 794 63.72 95.04 -11.50
C ASN A 794 63.89 93.64 -10.80
N SER A 795 65.15 93.27 -10.46
CA SER A 795 65.62 92.31 -9.41
C SER A 795 65.33 90.78 -9.46
N SER A 796 66.39 90.02 -9.13
CA SER A 796 66.44 88.58 -8.72
C SER A 796 66.29 88.44 -7.17
N PRO A 797 66.17 87.26 -6.50
CA PRO A 797 67.06 86.07 -6.64
C PRO A 797 66.39 84.67 -6.44
N ALA A 798 67.21 83.61 -6.36
CA ALA A 798 66.86 82.27 -5.82
C ALA A 798 67.28 82.15 -4.32
N PRO A 799 66.74 81.17 -3.53
CA PRO A 799 67.53 79.95 -3.23
C PRO A 799 66.73 78.65 -2.86
N THR A 800 67.46 77.54 -2.63
CA THR A 800 67.10 76.26 -1.94
C THR A 800 67.38 76.32 -0.41
N PRO A 801 67.22 75.28 0.48
CA PRO A 801 67.01 73.79 0.39
C PRO A 801 65.70 73.32 1.13
N THR A 802 65.46 72.15 1.79
CA THR A 802 66.17 70.92 2.31
C THR A 802 65.12 69.75 2.41
N GLU A 803 65.43 68.43 2.43
CA GLU A 803 65.83 67.51 3.55
C GLU A 803 64.86 67.47 4.77
N SER A 804 64.41 66.34 5.38
CA SER A 804 65.06 65.05 5.73
C SER A 804 64.11 63.80 5.83
N ALA A 805 64.64 62.61 6.23
CA ALA A 805 63.98 61.28 6.39
C ALA A 805 63.80 60.86 7.90
N PRO A 806 63.57 59.59 8.39
CA PRO A 806 63.59 58.24 7.78
C PRO A 806 62.53 57.17 8.28
N THR A 807 62.82 55.87 8.02
CA THR A 807 62.17 54.55 8.31
C THR A 807 62.16 54.10 9.81
N PRO A 808 61.57 52.94 10.29
CA PRO A 808 61.71 51.55 9.76
C PRO A 808 60.56 50.49 9.98
N GLU A 809 60.85 49.24 9.58
CA GLU A 809 60.11 47.96 9.72
C GLU A 809 60.48 47.21 11.05
N PRO A 810 59.80 46.12 11.54
CA PRO A 810 60.19 44.73 11.13
C PRO A 810 59.20 43.51 11.34
N THR A 811 59.34 42.46 10.51
CA THR A 811 59.32 40.97 10.76
C THR A 811 58.19 40.15 11.44
N MET A 812 58.05 38.88 10.98
CA MET A 812 57.26 37.73 11.50
C MET A 812 57.77 37.09 12.82
N PRO A 813 57.02 36.11 13.40
CA PRO A 813 57.48 34.70 13.39
C PRO A 813 56.41 33.65 12.96
N GLU A 814 56.77 32.35 12.96
CA GLU A 814 56.02 31.24 12.32
C GLU A 814 56.02 29.92 13.15
N LYS A 815 54.96 29.09 13.01
CA LYS A 815 54.81 27.66 13.42
C LYS A 815 54.87 27.36 14.95
N PRO A 816 54.52 26.14 15.48
CA PRO A 816 54.65 24.78 14.92
C PRO A 816 53.32 24.02 14.66
N GLU A 817 53.34 22.68 14.70
CA GLU A 817 52.46 21.72 13.98
C GLU A 817 52.35 20.37 14.76
N GLN A 818 51.48 19.44 14.31
CA GLN A 818 51.29 18.02 14.75
C GLN A 818 50.43 17.75 16.00
N PRO A 819 49.85 16.53 16.20
CA PRO A 819 49.41 15.49 15.22
C PRO A 819 47.98 14.90 15.51
N LYS A 820 47.57 13.90 14.70
CA LYS A 820 46.36 13.04 14.83
C LYS A 820 46.50 12.00 15.96
N PRO A 821 45.40 11.64 16.66
CA PRO A 821 44.82 10.28 16.57
C PRO A 821 43.30 10.35 16.26
N GLU A 822 42.61 9.45 15.54
CA GLU A 822 42.78 8.01 15.24
C GLU A 822 42.33 7.06 16.37
N GLU A 823 40.99 6.85 16.41
CA GLU A 823 40.19 5.78 17.06
C GLU A 823 40.37 5.46 18.56
N PRO A 824 39.29 4.99 19.22
CA PRO A 824 38.99 3.55 19.20
C PRO A 824 37.62 3.20 18.62
N SER A 825 37.61 2.12 17.84
CA SER A 825 36.45 1.28 17.53
C SER A 825 36.18 0.26 18.66
N GLU A 826 35.20 -0.63 18.46
CA GLU A 826 34.75 -1.73 19.35
C GLU A 826 33.82 -1.36 20.53
N PRO A 827 32.95 -2.30 20.98
CA PRO A 827 32.73 -3.65 20.46
C PRO A 827 31.39 -3.82 19.71
N GLN A 828 31.37 -4.70 18.70
CA GLN A 828 30.13 -5.42 18.37
C GLN A 828 29.78 -6.34 19.55
N SER A 829 28.50 -6.50 19.83
CA SER A 829 27.97 -7.50 20.77
C SER A 829 26.76 -8.17 20.13
N PRO A 830 26.45 -9.42 20.50
CA PRO A 830 25.98 -10.39 19.52
C PRO A 830 24.59 -10.12 18.96
N GLU A 831 24.45 -10.57 17.72
CA GLU A 831 23.19 -10.82 17.01
C GLU A 831 22.11 -11.40 17.94
N PRO A 832 20.98 -10.71 18.15
CA PRO A 832 19.84 -11.31 18.82
C PRO A 832 19.23 -12.38 17.92
N ALA A 833 18.99 -13.57 18.46
CA ALA A 833 18.20 -14.61 17.79
C ALA A 833 16.84 -14.04 17.35
N PRO A 834 16.25 -14.52 16.24
CA PRO A 834 15.09 -13.91 15.61
C PRO A 834 13.94 -13.69 16.60
N GLN A 835 13.63 -12.41 16.85
CA GLN A 835 12.44 -11.99 17.56
C GLN A 835 11.25 -11.93 16.59
N PRO A 836 10.00 -12.05 17.06
CA PRO A 836 8.82 -11.88 16.22
C PRO A 836 8.83 -10.55 15.47
N GLU A 837 8.30 -10.56 14.26
CA GLU A 837 8.35 -9.43 13.32
C GLU A 837 7.79 -8.14 13.95
N ALA A 838 8.60 -7.09 13.95
CA ALA A 838 8.26 -5.85 14.64
C ALA A 838 7.22 -5.04 13.84
N ALA A 839 6.01 -4.92 14.38
CA ALA A 839 4.94 -4.13 13.78
C ALA A 839 5.39 -2.69 13.46
N ILE A 840 4.98 -2.18 12.29
CA ILE A 840 5.37 -0.85 11.80
C ILE A 840 4.52 0.22 12.50
N ILE A 841 4.96 0.58 13.72
CA ILE A 841 4.28 1.58 14.56
C ILE A 841 4.61 2.99 14.05
N PHE A 842 3.61 3.67 13.50
CA PHE A 842 3.69 5.12 13.22
C PHE A 842 3.43 5.90 14.50
N SER A 843 4.30 6.86 14.82
CA SER A 843 4.30 7.57 16.11
C SER A 843 3.07 8.44 16.38
N ASP A 844 2.26 8.70 15.34
CA ASP A 844 1.06 9.56 15.37
C ASP A 844 -0.24 8.81 15.05
N ILE A 845 -0.22 7.47 14.98
CA ILE A 845 -1.45 6.65 14.93
C ILE A 845 -1.55 5.78 16.19
N LEU A 846 -2.38 6.23 17.13
CA LEU A 846 -2.71 5.47 18.34
C LEU A 846 -3.61 4.28 18.00
N GLN A 847 -3.55 3.21 18.80
CA GLN A 847 -4.27 1.95 18.54
C GLN A 847 -5.80 2.11 18.43
N HIS A 848 -6.37 3.11 19.10
CA HIS A 848 -7.79 3.46 19.06
C HIS A 848 -8.18 4.40 17.90
N HIS A 849 -7.25 4.75 17.01
CA HIS A 849 -7.58 5.52 15.82
C HIS A 849 -8.42 4.64 14.87
N TRP A 850 -9.55 5.15 14.38
CA TRP A 850 -10.54 4.39 13.58
C TRP A 850 -9.98 3.70 12.32
N ALA A 851 -8.82 4.15 11.81
CA ALA A 851 -8.12 3.55 10.68
C ALA A 851 -6.86 2.74 11.06
N TRP A 852 -6.57 2.52 12.35
CA TRP A 852 -5.31 1.93 12.82
C TRP A 852 -5.04 0.55 12.21
N GLN A 853 -5.97 -0.40 12.32
CA GLN A 853 -5.85 -1.75 11.74
C GLN A 853 -5.57 -1.69 10.23
N MET A 854 -6.41 -0.99 9.47
CA MET A 854 -6.29 -0.86 8.01
C MET A 854 -4.93 -0.28 7.59
N ILE A 855 -4.39 0.68 8.36
CA ILE A 855 -3.08 1.29 8.09
C ILE A 855 -1.93 0.38 8.53
N GLN A 856 -2.09 -0.44 9.57
CA GLN A 856 -1.09 -1.46 9.97
C GLN A 856 -0.98 -2.57 8.91
N GLU A 857 -2.09 -3.13 8.43
CA GLU A 857 -2.04 -4.19 7.41
C GLU A 857 -1.46 -3.67 6.08
N MET A 858 -1.87 -2.49 5.64
CA MET A 858 -1.25 -1.83 4.47
C MET A 858 0.22 -1.44 4.69
N ALA A 859 0.69 -1.33 5.94
CA ALA A 859 2.10 -1.09 6.23
C ALA A 859 2.92 -2.39 6.17
N LYS A 860 2.41 -3.50 6.74
CA LYS A 860 3.01 -4.84 6.59
C LYS A 860 3.19 -5.21 5.11
N GLN A 861 2.17 -4.94 4.29
CA GLN A 861 2.19 -5.13 2.83
C GLN A 861 3.10 -4.13 2.07
N GLY A 862 3.84 -3.26 2.75
CA GLY A 862 4.75 -2.27 2.15
C GLY A 862 4.05 -1.13 1.38
N ILE A 863 2.72 -1.14 1.27
CA ILE A 863 1.94 -0.11 0.57
C ILE A 863 2.13 1.24 1.26
N ILE A 864 2.03 1.26 2.59
CA ILE A 864 2.25 2.44 3.44
C ILE A 864 3.62 2.34 4.14
N THR A 865 4.48 3.34 3.91
CA THR A 865 5.82 3.42 4.52
C THR A 865 6.04 4.68 5.37
N GLY A 866 4.97 5.41 5.70
CA GLY A 866 5.04 6.64 6.50
C GLY A 866 5.91 7.76 5.88
N TYR A 867 6.45 8.61 6.75
CA TYR A 867 7.46 9.63 6.49
C TYR A 867 8.78 9.28 7.20
N PRO A 868 9.94 9.84 6.80
CA PRO A 868 11.24 9.55 7.41
C PRO A 868 11.39 9.94 8.89
N ASP A 869 10.43 10.66 9.46
CA ASP A 869 10.35 11.03 10.88
C ASP A 869 9.57 10.01 11.74
N GLY A 870 9.04 8.93 11.14
CA GLY A 870 8.22 7.92 11.81
C GLY A 870 6.73 8.25 11.87
N THR A 871 6.27 9.35 11.26
CA THR A 871 4.85 9.73 11.20
C THR A 871 4.14 9.14 9.99
N PHE A 872 2.82 8.96 10.07
CA PHE A 872 1.94 8.72 8.92
C PHE A 872 1.13 9.96 8.53
N GLN A 873 0.86 10.88 9.45
CA GLN A 873 0.05 12.10 9.27
C GLN A 873 -1.39 11.78 8.83
N PRO A 874 -2.17 11.03 9.63
CA PRO A 874 -3.45 10.45 9.21
C PRO A 874 -4.47 11.49 8.74
N ASN A 875 -4.55 12.64 9.41
CA ASN A 875 -5.51 13.71 9.12
C ASN A 875 -5.03 14.71 8.06
N ALA A 876 -3.80 14.57 7.54
CA ALA A 876 -3.32 15.44 6.47
C ALA A 876 -3.96 15.05 5.12
N PRO A 877 -4.35 16.03 4.28
CA PRO A 877 -4.76 15.77 2.89
C PRO A 877 -3.72 14.96 2.10
N ILE A 878 -4.17 13.97 1.34
CA ILE A 878 -3.25 13.19 0.49
C ILE A 878 -3.02 13.89 -0.87
N GLN A 879 -1.75 14.05 -1.22
CA GLN A 879 -1.33 14.60 -2.51
C GLN A 879 -1.39 13.54 -3.61
N ARG A 880 -1.70 13.95 -4.84
CA ARG A 880 -1.87 13.08 -6.02
C ARG A 880 -0.64 12.20 -6.31
N GLN A 881 0.58 12.65 -6.00
CA GLN A 881 1.79 11.83 -6.12
C GLN A 881 1.85 10.66 -5.12
N HIS A 882 1.38 10.86 -3.88
CA HIS A 882 1.35 9.82 -2.86
C HIS A 882 0.25 8.78 -3.17
N VAL A 883 -0.87 9.23 -3.72
CA VAL A 883 -1.94 8.35 -4.24
C VAL A 883 -1.39 7.45 -5.36
N ALA A 884 -0.66 8.03 -6.32
CA ALA A 884 -0.05 7.28 -7.40
C ALA A 884 0.90 6.19 -6.88
N LEU A 885 1.80 6.56 -5.95
CA LEU A 885 2.72 5.61 -5.30
C LEU A 885 1.98 4.47 -4.58
N MET A 886 0.97 4.79 -3.76
CA MET A 886 0.21 3.78 -3.01
C MET A 886 -0.52 2.81 -3.95
N LEU A 887 -1.12 3.30 -5.04
CA LEU A 887 -1.77 2.44 -6.03
C LEU A 887 -0.78 1.54 -6.77
N THR A 888 0.41 2.04 -7.14
CA THR A 888 1.47 1.22 -7.76
C THR A 888 2.15 0.23 -6.82
N ARG A 889 1.90 0.31 -5.51
CA ARG A 889 2.31 -0.70 -4.52
C ARG A 889 1.20 -1.70 -4.19
N ALA A 890 -0.05 -1.24 -4.27
CA ALA A 890 -1.23 -2.04 -3.95
C ALA A 890 -1.74 -2.89 -5.12
N LEU A 891 -1.39 -2.55 -6.37
CA LEU A 891 -1.99 -3.13 -7.57
C LEU A 891 -0.97 -3.33 -8.70
N GLU A 892 -1.09 -4.45 -9.41
CA GLU A 892 -0.44 -4.67 -10.70
C GLU A 892 -1.21 -3.90 -11.79
N LEU A 893 -0.69 -2.72 -12.16
CA LEU A 893 -1.40 -1.77 -13.03
C LEU A 893 -1.06 -1.94 -14.51
N GLU A 894 -1.90 -2.71 -15.22
CA GLU A 894 -1.76 -2.96 -16.66
C GLU A 894 -1.93 -1.67 -17.52
N PRO A 895 -1.02 -1.38 -18.47
CA PRO A 895 -1.06 -0.18 -19.30
C PRO A 895 -2.11 -0.27 -20.42
N LYS A 896 -3.12 0.59 -20.35
CA LYS A 896 -4.26 0.69 -21.28
C LYS A 896 -4.08 1.78 -22.36
N LYS A 897 -3.15 2.71 -22.17
CA LYS A 897 -2.77 3.78 -23.13
C LYS A 897 -1.29 4.13 -23.04
N GLU A 898 -0.75 4.72 -24.11
CA GLU A 898 0.60 5.28 -24.11
C GLU A 898 0.76 6.44 -23.11
N ALA A 899 1.98 6.60 -22.59
CA ALA A 899 2.29 7.68 -21.68
C ALA A 899 2.44 9.02 -22.44
N LEU A 900 1.77 10.07 -21.96
CA LEU A 900 1.94 11.44 -22.44
C LEU A 900 2.66 12.25 -21.37
N ALA A 901 3.81 12.84 -21.71
CA ALA A 901 4.57 13.64 -20.76
C ALA A 901 3.74 14.81 -20.22
N PHE A 902 3.58 14.88 -18.89
CA PHE A 902 2.97 16.01 -18.21
C PHE A 902 3.97 17.17 -18.12
N ASN A 903 3.53 18.39 -18.39
CA ASN A 903 4.41 19.57 -18.46
C ASN A 903 5.10 19.90 -17.12
N ASP A 904 4.53 19.46 -16.00
CA ASP A 904 5.05 19.68 -14.64
C ASP A 904 5.82 18.48 -14.03
N ILE A 905 5.95 17.35 -14.76
CA ILE A 905 6.65 16.14 -14.29
C ILE A 905 7.85 15.81 -15.20
N PRO A 906 9.04 16.40 -14.98
CA PRO A 906 10.25 16.01 -15.70
C PRO A 906 10.69 14.58 -15.35
N GLU A 907 11.51 13.94 -16.19
CA GLU A 907 12.02 12.58 -15.96
C GLU A 907 12.86 12.43 -14.68
N SER A 908 13.40 13.53 -14.16
CA SER A 908 14.12 13.61 -12.88
C SER A 908 13.21 13.78 -11.65
N HIS A 909 11.89 13.86 -11.81
CA HIS A 909 10.96 13.97 -10.69
C HIS A 909 10.84 12.63 -9.96
N LEU A 910 10.95 12.64 -8.62
CA LEU A 910 10.99 11.42 -7.78
C LEU A 910 9.86 10.43 -8.08
N TYR A 911 8.66 10.93 -8.39
CA TYR A 911 7.47 10.11 -8.66
C TYR A 911 7.17 9.91 -10.17
N TRP A 912 8.05 10.32 -11.10
CA TRP A 912 7.82 10.23 -12.55
C TRP A 912 7.42 8.82 -13.02
N GLY A 913 8.10 7.78 -12.51
CA GLY A 913 7.82 6.39 -12.87
C GLY A 913 6.40 5.95 -12.48
N VAL A 914 6.02 6.14 -11.21
CA VAL A 914 4.69 5.75 -10.71
C VAL A 914 3.57 6.62 -11.28
N ILE A 915 3.84 7.91 -11.54
CA ILE A 915 2.89 8.82 -12.21
C ILE A 915 2.63 8.35 -13.64
N ASN A 916 3.65 7.91 -14.38
CA ASN A 916 3.46 7.33 -15.71
C ASN A 916 2.68 6.01 -15.66
N GLN A 917 2.96 5.11 -14.71
CA GLN A 917 2.21 3.85 -14.57
C GLN A 917 0.70 4.09 -14.34
N VAL A 918 0.34 4.95 -13.38
CA VAL A 918 -1.09 5.26 -13.14
C VAL A 918 -1.74 6.06 -14.27
N GLN A 919 -0.96 6.80 -15.06
CA GLN A 919 -1.45 7.42 -16.29
C GLN A 919 -1.72 6.35 -17.36
N GLN A 920 -0.75 5.47 -17.65
CA GLN A 920 -0.87 4.40 -18.65
C GLN A 920 -2.03 3.46 -18.33
N ALA A 921 -2.24 3.10 -17.06
CA ALA A 921 -3.38 2.29 -16.61
C ALA A 921 -4.76 2.98 -16.68
N GLY A 922 -4.81 4.25 -17.10
CA GLY A 922 -6.05 5.01 -17.30
C GLY A 922 -6.64 5.63 -16.04
N LEU A 923 -5.92 5.61 -14.91
CA LEU A 923 -6.41 6.12 -13.62
C LEU A 923 -6.31 7.66 -13.55
N PHE A 924 -5.22 8.22 -14.10
CA PHE A 924 -4.97 9.66 -14.14
C PHE A 924 -4.87 10.16 -15.58
N ASP A 925 -5.64 11.21 -15.90
CA ASP A 925 -5.63 11.88 -17.21
C ASP A 925 -4.89 13.24 -17.17
N GLY A 926 -4.61 13.76 -15.97
CA GLY A 926 -4.12 15.12 -15.75
C GLY A 926 -5.19 16.19 -15.86
N ILE A 927 -4.77 17.46 -15.78
CA ILE A 927 -5.57 18.67 -15.99
C ILE A 927 -4.68 19.64 -16.78
N ASP A 928 -5.18 20.18 -17.90
CA ASP A 928 -4.48 21.15 -18.76
C ASP A 928 -3.04 20.75 -19.16
N GLY A 929 -2.81 19.44 -19.35
CA GLY A 929 -1.49 18.88 -19.69
C GLY A 929 -0.53 18.71 -18.51
N ASN A 930 -0.99 18.92 -17.27
CA ASN A 930 -0.23 18.77 -16.03
C ASN A 930 -0.77 17.63 -15.17
N PHE A 931 0.06 17.06 -14.31
CA PHE A 931 -0.37 16.08 -13.31
C PHE A 931 -0.77 16.73 -11.98
N HIS A 932 -0.11 17.84 -11.61
CA HIS A 932 -0.20 18.53 -10.33
C HIS A 932 0.16 17.61 -9.14
N PRO A 933 1.45 17.25 -8.97
CA PRO A 933 1.89 16.18 -8.07
C PRO A 933 1.66 16.50 -6.59
N ASN A 934 1.91 17.75 -6.21
CA ASN A 934 1.75 18.27 -4.85
C ASN A 934 0.31 18.72 -4.53
N ALA A 935 -0.63 18.67 -5.48
CA ALA A 935 -2.01 19.05 -5.24
C ALA A 935 -2.76 17.93 -4.52
N ASN A 936 -3.65 18.32 -3.59
CA ASN A 936 -4.47 17.38 -2.82
C ASN A 936 -5.52 16.72 -3.73
N MET A 937 -5.75 15.42 -3.56
CA MET A 937 -6.80 14.71 -4.28
C MET A 937 -8.16 14.93 -3.62
N THR A 938 -9.19 15.28 -4.39
CA THR A 938 -10.57 15.39 -3.85
C THR A 938 -11.24 14.02 -3.76
N ARG A 939 -12.26 13.91 -2.91
CA ARG A 939 -13.00 12.65 -2.69
C ARG A 939 -13.73 12.17 -3.94
N ALA A 940 -14.17 13.06 -4.84
CA ALA A 940 -14.68 12.69 -6.16
C ALA A 940 -13.59 12.17 -7.12
N GLN A 941 -12.38 12.73 -7.08
CA GLN A 941 -11.25 12.21 -7.86
C GLN A 941 -10.85 10.82 -7.37
N MET A 942 -10.79 10.64 -6.04
CA MET A 942 -10.59 9.35 -5.38
C MET A 942 -11.62 8.31 -5.84
N ALA A 943 -12.90 8.67 -5.87
CA ALA A 943 -13.97 7.77 -6.27
C ALA A 943 -13.81 7.25 -7.71
N LYS A 944 -13.53 8.14 -8.68
CA LYS A 944 -13.20 7.72 -10.06
C LYS A 944 -11.99 6.78 -10.07
N VAL A 945 -10.92 7.14 -9.37
CA VAL A 945 -9.66 6.38 -9.40
C VAL A 945 -9.84 4.96 -8.88
N LEU A 946 -10.53 4.75 -7.75
CA LEU A 946 -10.75 3.41 -7.21
C LEU A 946 -11.68 2.58 -8.10
N VAL A 947 -12.80 3.14 -8.59
CA VAL A 947 -13.72 2.39 -9.47
C VAL A 947 -13.05 1.95 -10.77
N VAL A 948 -12.19 2.81 -11.36
CA VAL A 948 -11.47 2.48 -12.61
C VAL A 948 -10.26 1.55 -12.38
N ALA A 949 -9.66 1.58 -11.18
CA ALA A 949 -8.55 0.68 -10.81
C ALA A 949 -9.03 -0.76 -10.59
N PHE A 950 -10.08 -0.93 -9.80
CA PHE A 950 -10.63 -2.25 -9.42
C PHE A 950 -11.75 -2.73 -10.35
N ASN A 951 -12.17 -1.92 -11.33
CA ASN A 951 -13.25 -2.23 -12.28
C ASN A 951 -14.59 -2.55 -11.58
N PHE A 952 -14.91 -1.85 -10.49
CA PHE A 952 -16.15 -2.03 -9.73
C PHE A 952 -17.40 -1.68 -10.56
N THR A 953 -18.50 -2.35 -10.26
CA THR A 953 -19.83 -2.13 -10.89
C THR A 953 -20.92 -2.19 -9.83
N ALA A 954 -22.12 -1.69 -10.13
CA ALA A 954 -23.28 -1.74 -9.24
C ALA A 954 -24.57 -1.85 -10.07
N THR A 955 -25.59 -2.50 -9.51
CA THR A 955 -26.92 -2.65 -10.13
C THR A 955 -27.92 -1.59 -9.68
N GLU A 956 -27.62 -0.86 -8.60
CA GLU A 956 -28.47 0.18 -8.00
C GLU A 956 -27.66 1.49 -7.84
N GLN A 957 -28.35 2.63 -7.77
CA GLN A 957 -27.73 3.97 -7.81
C GLN A 957 -28.13 4.87 -6.62
N GLU A 958 -28.32 4.31 -5.44
CA GLU A 958 -28.41 5.13 -4.22
C GLU A 958 -27.03 5.69 -3.84
N THR A 959 -27.02 6.89 -3.26
CA THR A 959 -25.78 7.61 -2.92
C THR A 959 -26.04 8.61 -1.79
N PHE A 960 -24.98 9.31 -1.40
CA PHE A 960 -24.98 10.25 -0.28
C PHE A 960 -25.77 11.53 -0.55
N LYS A 961 -26.36 12.09 0.50
CA LYS A 961 -27.36 13.18 0.48
C LYS A 961 -26.88 14.47 -0.19
N ASP A 962 -25.57 14.69 -0.21
CA ASP A 962 -24.88 15.87 -0.73
C ASP A 962 -24.26 15.66 -2.14
N VAL A 963 -24.48 14.50 -2.75
CA VAL A 963 -24.00 14.15 -4.10
C VAL A 963 -25.16 14.22 -5.09
N PRO A 964 -25.44 15.38 -5.73
CA PRO A 964 -26.56 15.48 -6.66
C PRO A 964 -26.31 14.67 -7.93
N ALA A 965 -27.37 14.16 -8.55
CA ALA A 965 -27.33 13.39 -9.82
C ALA A 965 -26.74 14.15 -11.03
N THR A 966 -26.45 15.44 -10.88
CA THR A 966 -25.73 16.28 -11.86
C THR A 966 -24.23 16.38 -11.60
N HIS A 967 -23.72 15.80 -10.52
CA HIS A 967 -22.30 15.81 -10.17
C HIS A 967 -21.52 14.84 -11.07
N TRP A 968 -20.40 15.28 -11.65
CA TRP A 968 -19.63 14.51 -12.63
C TRP A 968 -19.13 13.14 -12.13
N ALA A 969 -19.03 12.97 -10.80
CA ALA A 969 -18.60 11.72 -10.16
C ALA A 969 -19.76 10.92 -9.52
N TYR A 970 -21.02 11.28 -9.76
CA TYR A 970 -22.18 10.64 -9.12
C TYR A 970 -22.14 9.11 -9.24
N ASP A 971 -21.98 8.58 -10.45
CA ASP A 971 -21.95 7.14 -10.71
C ASP A 971 -20.78 6.44 -10.00
N TYR A 972 -19.58 7.03 -10.00
CA TYR A 972 -18.41 6.45 -9.30
C TYR A 972 -18.62 6.41 -7.78
N ILE A 973 -19.25 7.44 -7.22
CA ILE A 973 -19.53 7.52 -5.78
C ILE A 973 -20.64 6.53 -5.39
N ALA A 974 -21.69 6.41 -6.20
CA ALA A 974 -22.75 5.42 -6.03
C ALA A 974 -22.20 3.98 -6.13
N ILE A 975 -21.29 3.70 -7.07
CA ILE A 975 -20.62 2.39 -7.16
C ILE A 975 -19.82 2.09 -5.89
N LEU A 976 -19.00 3.03 -5.37
CA LEU A 976 -18.27 2.79 -4.11
C LEU A 976 -19.18 2.68 -2.88
N ALA A 977 -20.36 3.31 -2.88
CA ALA A 977 -21.36 3.15 -1.82
C ALA A 977 -22.02 1.78 -1.87
N ALA A 978 -22.48 1.34 -3.04
CA ALA A 978 -23.11 0.05 -3.26
C ALA A 978 -22.15 -1.14 -3.04
N ASN A 979 -20.85 -0.94 -3.23
CA ASN A 979 -19.79 -1.90 -2.92
C ASN A 979 -19.23 -1.73 -1.48
N GLY A 980 -19.88 -0.95 -0.60
CA GLY A 980 -19.51 -0.80 0.83
C GLY A 980 -18.17 -0.11 1.14
N ILE A 981 -17.40 0.26 0.12
CA ILE A 981 -16.07 0.87 0.23
C ILE A 981 -16.17 2.29 0.79
N ALA A 982 -17.07 3.09 0.21
CA ALA A 982 -17.44 4.40 0.71
C ALA A 982 -18.63 4.27 1.68
N ILE A 983 -18.43 4.72 2.93
CA ILE A 983 -19.46 4.69 3.99
C ILE A 983 -20.01 6.08 4.35
N GLY A 984 -19.33 7.15 3.89
CA GLY A 984 -19.69 8.54 4.16
C GLY A 984 -19.58 8.96 5.64
N ASP A 985 -20.08 10.16 5.93
CA ASP A 985 -20.22 10.74 7.27
C ASP A 985 -21.65 11.27 7.43
N ASN A 986 -22.42 10.69 8.35
CA ASN A 986 -23.84 10.99 8.59
C ASN A 986 -24.73 10.96 7.32
N GLY A 987 -24.31 10.19 6.32
CA GLY A 987 -24.95 10.06 5.01
C GLY A 987 -24.52 11.11 3.97
N ASN A 988 -23.41 11.82 4.20
CA ASN A 988 -22.78 12.75 3.25
C ASN A 988 -21.43 12.19 2.77
N PHE A 989 -21.04 12.49 1.53
CA PHE A 989 -19.77 12.08 0.94
C PHE A 989 -18.74 13.21 0.89
N ARG A 990 -19.17 14.46 0.77
CA ARG A 990 -18.37 15.68 0.53
C ARG A 990 -17.45 15.56 -0.70
N PRO A 991 -18.01 15.46 -1.92
CA PRO A 991 -17.26 15.10 -3.12
C PRO A 991 -16.12 16.06 -3.52
N ASN A 992 -16.21 17.34 -3.14
CA ASN A 992 -15.22 18.35 -3.51
C ASN A 992 -14.11 18.52 -2.45
N ASP A 993 -14.29 17.99 -1.25
CA ASP A 993 -13.33 18.10 -0.16
C ASP A 993 -12.08 17.25 -0.47
N PRO A 994 -10.89 17.66 0.01
CA PRO A 994 -9.70 16.82 -0.07
C PRO A 994 -9.88 15.55 0.78
N VAL A 995 -9.44 14.39 0.27
CA VAL A 995 -9.41 13.15 1.06
C VAL A 995 -8.16 13.12 1.95
N THR A 996 -8.30 12.72 3.21
CA THR A 996 -7.14 12.58 4.11
C THR A 996 -6.33 11.32 3.81
N ARG A 997 -5.11 11.22 4.35
CA ARG A 997 -4.26 10.02 4.21
C ARG A 997 -4.87 8.79 4.88
N ALA A 998 -5.50 8.93 6.06
CA ALA A 998 -6.21 7.84 6.72
C ALA A 998 -7.50 7.43 5.99
N GLU A 999 -8.24 8.40 5.44
CA GLU A 999 -9.40 8.12 4.60
C GLU A 999 -9.00 7.36 3.33
N PHE A 1000 -7.98 7.83 2.61
CA PHE A 1000 -7.52 7.13 1.40
C PHE A 1000 -6.98 5.72 1.72
N ALA A 1001 -6.27 5.53 2.84
CA ALA A 1001 -5.86 4.21 3.29
C ALA A 1001 -7.07 3.31 3.57
N ALA A 1002 -8.06 3.76 4.34
CA ALA A 1002 -9.27 2.97 4.64
C ALA A 1002 -10.09 2.63 3.39
N LEU A 1003 -10.21 3.56 2.44
CA LEU A 1003 -10.90 3.37 1.16
C LEU A 1003 -10.14 2.39 0.24
N LEU A 1004 -8.81 2.49 0.16
CA LEU A 1004 -7.99 1.56 -0.62
C LEU A 1004 -7.94 0.16 0.03
N TYR A 1005 -7.84 0.08 1.36
CA TYR A 1005 -7.93 -1.18 2.10
C TYR A 1005 -9.25 -1.90 1.80
N ARG A 1006 -10.40 -1.23 1.91
CA ARG A 1006 -11.69 -1.86 1.59
C ARG A 1006 -11.77 -2.28 0.13
N ALA A 1007 -11.23 -1.50 -0.80
CA ALA A 1007 -11.20 -1.87 -2.21
C ALA A 1007 -10.33 -3.10 -2.49
N LEU A 1008 -9.24 -3.32 -1.73
CA LEU A 1008 -8.40 -4.51 -1.80
C LEU A 1008 -9.06 -5.77 -1.22
N HIS A 1009 -10.04 -5.62 -0.32
CA HIS A 1009 -10.69 -6.73 0.41
C HIS A 1009 -12.19 -6.83 0.09
N HIS A 1010 -12.56 -6.59 -1.17
CA HIS A 1010 -13.94 -6.59 -1.69
C HIS A 1010 -14.10 -7.55 -2.91
#